data_AF-A0A818M7T0-F1
#
_entry.id   AF-A0A818M7T0-F1
#
_cell.length_a   1.000
_cell.length_b   1.000
_cell.length_c   1.000
_cell.angle_alpha   90.00
_cell.angle_beta   90.00
_cell.angle_gamma   90.00
#
_symmetry.space_group_name_H-M   'P 1'
#
loop_
_entity.id
_entity.type
_entity.pdbx_description
1 polymer ?
#
loop_
_entity_poly.entity_id
_entity_poly.type
_entity_poly.pdbx_seq_one_letter_code
_entity_poly.pdbx_strand_id
1 'polypeptide(L)'
;MLKAGSLPSPIITPLSSNPLSLKNKIDTQTFIEIRSDVPNVRIYFTVDGSKPDPFQIFRTGSISTYLYRGAFRLGLGRRVLKAIAVTNNGLRESNIITKFLDVNDKYSENYDDSPNEHSDNDPSLVDNYQSKLDDDFSIQSSIEGPISPVSYTGTPVNAWSTPDENWIDPNRNSQYEYTREQMAVRLPPPPPPRVMNTTHEEENFWDRKTKPLSPGNGNWKKTLEHLFLNIYNYVKDERELRELFGWKIFGRIETIRLIDKGNIYQVLATFKKSLGEQTFHEGPPLPIRKRSSKRRSTKRIRTPPDTDEEKSNRYTHSLRPPDTKEERPTRHTHSLKPSVRQEEFTHEEEEEQRTPKIYTEEIVQQGTLIPFPHFNVEQDCKNLHESMKGVGTDEDTLIQILGNRSNDQRLKIRDKYKTMFGQDLENDIKGDTSGNFRKILINLLYSPVEYDCYELQRAIKGLGTNDEALIEILASRSNKRLRAINDQYAKLFNQSLEKNIVNDTSGHFKKLLIALLQGQRSESNQINENEIKNDAKQLYEAGEKKWGTDESKFIQILCNRSDVQLKAVFEVYQQYSKKDIEVNIKSETSGSLCNGLLTIVRVMRNRPGFFAYQLKKALKGAGTDEDELNRVIISRCEVDMIQIKEEYENIMKRSLEDHIHNDTSGDYRKILLELIKDPSQRTRQKPEKTKKHENVDVSDYEQPEIYKEEIIQQGTMVAAKNFDANRDADGLRKAMKGLGTDEKILIDILGNRNTAQRLEIKTAFKNKHNHDLVSDLKSETSGNFSKLLEQLMLDPVELDCFELKQAVKGAGTDEEALIEILASRSNERIRSINETYVKMHSKPLEKDVKSDTSGNFRFLLVSLLQGNRPETTEVNVNQAKKDAQSLIDAGSDKFGTDEAKFNTLYCNRSDSQLKVIFKQIAELTGKSIEEMVKKETGGDLQNGILAVIRCIQSRPQFFAERLHNAMKGLGTKESTLNRIIITRSEIDLIQIKKTYKNLFNHELEQDVSSDTSGDYKKLLLEILKDPSQRN
;
A
#
# COMPACT_ATOMS: atom_id res chain seq x y z
N MET A 1 -1.18 -16.72 61.89
CA MET A 1 -0.05 -17.50 61.32
C MET A 1 -0.38 -17.85 59.88
N LEU A 2 0.59 -17.73 58.97
CA LEU A 2 0.45 -18.16 57.57
C LEU A 2 0.51 -19.70 57.48
N LYS A 3 -0.11 -20.32 56.47
CA LYS A 3 0.01 -21.76 56.22
C LYS A 3 1.44 -22.09 55.79
N ALA A 4 1.98 -23.21 56.27
CA ALA A 4 3.32 -23.67 55.92
C ALA A 4 3.49 -23.75 54.39
N GLY A 5 4.42 -22.98 53.83
CA GLY A 5 4.72 -22.91 52.40
C GLY A 5 4.15 -21.71 51.63
N SER A 6 3.25 -20.90 52.23
CA SER A 6 2.70 -19.69 51.58
C SER A 6 3.64 -18.47 51.65
N LEU A 7 3.71 -17.69 50.57
CA LEU A 7 4.55 -16.50 50.49
C LEU A 7 3.83 -15.28 51.13
N PRO A 8 4.49 -14.49 52.01
CA PRO A 8 3.93 -13.25 52.54
C PRO A 8 3.62 -12.22 51.45
N SER A 9 2.54 -11.47 51.60
CA SER A 9 2.20 -10.34 50.72
C SER A 9 3.21 -9.20 50.84
N PRO A 10 3.51 -8.48 49.75
CA PRO A 10 4.34 -7.27 49.81
C PRO A 10 3.63 -6.13 50.56
N ILE A 11 4.40 -5.18 51.05
CA ILE A 11 3.96 -4.01 51.82
C ILE A 11 4.11 -2.75 50.94
N ILE A 12 3.05 -1.95 50.83
CA ILE A 12 3.03 -0.69 50.05
C ILE A 12 3.10 0.52 51.00
N THR A 13 4.20 1.27 50.91
CA THR A 13 4.58 2.34 51.83
C THR A 13 4.84 3.65 51.07
N PRO A 14 4.07 4.73 51.34
CA PRO A 14 4.45 6.07 50.92
C PRO A 14 5.65 6.59 51.71
N LEU A 15 6.66 7.11 51.00
CA LEU A 15 7.87 7.72 51.52
C LEU A 15 7.66 9.24 51.65
N SER A 16 6.85 9.66 52.63
CA SER A 16 6.70 11.06 53.02
C SER A 16 7.53 11.36 54.27
N SER A 17 8.14 12.54 54.31
CA SER A 17 8.92 13.04 55.45
C SER A 17 8.07 13.67 56.55
N ASN A 18 6.75 13.79 56.38
CA ASN A 18 5.88 14.49 57.32
C ASN A 18 5.01 13.51 58.16
N PRO A 19 5.35 13.27 59.45
CA PRO A 19 4.72 12.24 60.29
C PRO A 19 3.28 12.55 60.72
N LEU A 20 2.74 13.73 60.39
CA LEU A 20 1.38 14.16 60.73
C LEU A 20 0.35 13.94 59.58
N SER A 21 0.79 13.48 58.42
CA SER A 21 -0.11 13.24 57.27
C SER A 21 -0.95 11.96 57.42
N LEU A 22 -2.22 12.01 56.99
CA LEU A 22 -3.11 10.84 56.94
C LEU A 22 -2.53 9.78 55.98
N LYS A 23 -2.28 8.55 56.46
CA LYS A 23 -1.55 7.47 55.75
C LYS A 23 -2.04 7.07 54.34
N ASN A 24 -3.18 7.60 53.89
CA ASN A 24 -3.78 7.35 52.57
C ASN A 24 -3.92 8.63 51.71
N LYS A 25 -3.55 9.81 52.20
CA LYS A 25 -3.48 11.07 51.43
C LYS A 25 -2.00 11.42 51.19
N ILE A 26 -1.64 11.68 49.95
CA ILE A 26 -0.26 11.99 49.54
C ILE A 26 -0.24 13.09 48.47
N ASP A 27 0.91 13.69 48.23
CA ASP A 27 1.10 14.62 47.10
C ASP A 27 1.68 13.93 45.86
N THR A 28 1.64 14.61 44.71
CA THR A 28 2.26 14.17 43.44
C THR A 28 3.77 13.97 43.50
N GLN A 29 4.45 14.45 44.55
CA GLN A 29 5.89 14.30 44.74
C GLN A 29 6.25 13.13 45.67
N THR A 30 5.29 12.54 46.37
CA THR A 30 5.47 11.45 47.33
C THR A 30 5.78 10.14 46.60
N PHE A 31 6.94 9.56 46.89
CA PHE A 31 7.34 8.27 46.33
C PHE A 31 6.62 7.11 47.02
N ILE A 32 6.20 6.12 46.25
CA ILE A 32 5.65 4.85 46.73
C ILE A 32 6.70 3.77 46.60
N GLU A 33 6.97 3.12 47.71
CA GLU A 33 7.84 1.96 47.80
C GLU A 33 7.01 0.69 48.03
N ILE A 34 7.40 -0.41 47.38
CA ILE A 34 6.81 -1.73 47.61
C ILE A 34 7.92 -2.68 48.07
N ARG A 35 7.82 -3.20 49.30
CA ARG A 35 8.81 -4.10 49.91
C ARG A 35 8.24 -5.49 50.13
N SER A 36 9.12 -6.50 50.18
CA SER A 36 8.81 -7.83 50.70
C SER A 36 9.95 -8.27 51.61
N ASP A 37 9.62 -8.84 52.76
CA ASP A 37 10.61 -9.33 53.74
C ASP A 37 11.23 -10.69 53.32
N VAL A 38 10.82 -11.24 52.17
CA VAL A 38 11.39 -12.46 51.60
C VAL A 38 12.43 -12.10 50.53
N PRO A 39 13.71 -12.54 50.67
CA PRO A 39 14.73 -12.28 49.66
C PRO A 39 14.45 -13.05 48.36
N ASN A 40 14.92 -12.51 47.23
CA ASN A 40 14.87 -13.15 45.90
C ASN A 40 13.45 -13.43 45.35
N VAL A 41 12.51 -12.53 45.63
CA VAL A 41 11.17 -12.50 45.02
C VAL A 41 11.02 -11.34 44.03
N ARG A 42 10.19 -11.52 43.01
CA ARG A 42 9.75 -10.46 42.08
C ARG A 42 8.39 -9.94 42.54
N ILE A 43 8.21 -8.63 42.51
CA ILE A 43 6.95 -8.00 42.91
C ILE A 43 6.27 -7.41 41.67
N TYR A 44 5.04 -7.83 41.41
CA TYR A 44 4.23 -7.32 40.30
C TYR A 44 3.07 -6.48 40.85
N PHE A 45 2.75 -5.36 40.20
CA PHE A 45 1.73 -4.44 40.70
C PHE A 45 0.94 -3.73 39.59
N THR A 46 -0.22 -3.21 39.96
CA THR A 46 -1.10 -2.36 39.14
C THR A 46 -1.41 -1.08 39.91
N VAL A 47 -1.85 -0.02 39.23
CA VAL A 47 -2.16 1.31 39.83
C VAL A 47 -3.60 1.77 39.57
N ASP A 48 -4.33 1.02 38.75
CA ASP A 48 -5.72 1.22 38.33
C ASP A 48 -6.72 0.31 39.09
N GLY A 49 -6.23 -0.50 40.03
CA GLY A 49 -7.02 -1.47 40.78
C GLY A 49 -7.31 -2.79 40.05
N SER A 50 -6.77 -3.01 38.84
CA SER A 50 -6.83 -4.31 38.16
C SER A 50 -6.02 -5.39 38.90
N LYS A 51 -6.28 -6.67 38.64
CA LYS A 51 -5.53 -7.77 39.29
C LYS A 51 -4.14 -7.89 38.64
N PRO A 52 -3.03 -7.86 39.40
CA PRO A 52 -1.70 -8.13 38.85
C PRO A 52 -1.62 -9.54 38.26
N ASP A 53 -1.08 -9.66 37.04
CA ASP A 53 -0.77 -10.93 36.36
C ASP A 53 0.76 -11.07 36.13
N PRO A 54 1.46 -11.87 36.95
CA PRO A 54 2.90 -12.11 36.80
C PRO A 54 3.34 -12.83 35.52
N PHE A 55 2.42 -13.46 34.79
CA PHE A 55 2.71 -14.35 33.64
C PHE A 55 2.14 -13.84 32.32
N GLN A 56 1.70 -12.58 32.27
CA GLN A 56 1.09 -11.98 31.08
C GLN A 56 2.05 -12.01 29.88
N ILE A 57 1.77 -12.88 28.90
CA ILE A 57 2.48 -12.91 27.61
C ILE A 57 1.94 -11.77 26.74
N PHE A 58 2.83 -10.97 26.16
CA PHE A 58 2.50 -9.85 25.28
C PHE A 58 1.61 -10.29 24.10
N ARG A 59 0.30 -10.01 24.19
CA ARG A 59 -0.68 -10.32 23.14
C ARG A 59 -1.72 -9.23 22.84
N THR A 60 -1.77 -8.14 23.61
CA THR A 60 -2.86 -7.12 23.49
C THR A 60 -2.43 -5.66 23.72
N GLY A 61 -1.13 -5.34 23.69
CA GLY A 61 -0.63 -3.94 23.65
C GLY A 61 -0.81 -3.09 24.93
N SER A 62 -1.61 -3.51 25.91
CA SER A 62 -1.79 -2.82 27.20
C SER A 62 -1.03 -3.52 28.34
N ILE A 63 -0.05 -2.83 28.91
CA ILE A 63 0.62 -3.27 30.15
C ILE A 63 -0.18 -2.72 31.33
N SER A 64 -1.04 -3.55 31.93
CA SER A 64 -1.69 -3.23 33.22
C SER A 64 -0.81 -3.61 34.41
N THR A 65 -0.04 -4.70 34.28
CA THR A 65 0.83 -5.24 35.34
C THR A 65 2.28 -4.85 35.14
N TYR A 66 2.82 -4.13 36.11
CA TYR A 66 4.19 -3.61 36.16
C TYR A 66 5.06 -4.49 37.06
N LEU A 67 6.33 -4.71 36.68
CA LEU A 67 7.33 -5.33 37.55
C LEU A 67 8.00 -4.25 38.39
N TYR A 68 7.86 -4.29 39.71
CA TYR A 68 8.46 -3.31 40.62
C TYR A 68 9.99 -3.41 40.64
N ARG A 69 10.67 -2.33 40.25
CA ARG A 69 12.14 -2.21 40.26
C ARG A 69 12.70 -1.09 41.13
N GLY A 70 11.84 -0.25 41.69
CA GLY A 70 12.22 0.88 42.53
C GLY A 70 11.03 1.77 42.85
N ALA A 71 11.21 2.70 43.79
CA ALA A 71 10.15 3.60 44.23
C ALA A 71 9.71 4.55 43.10
N PHE A 72 8.41 4.85 43.04
CA PHE A 72 7.80 5.60 41.93
C PHE A 72 6.75 6.60 42.42
N ARG A 73 6.43 7.62 41.62
CA ARG A 73 5.36 8.60 41.92
C ARG A 73 4.06 8.27 41.17
N LEU A 74 2.95 8.80 41.68
CA LEU A 74 1.60 8.63 41.14
C LEU A 74 1.03 9.95 40.63
N GLY A 75 0.22 9.89 39.57
CA GLY A 75 -0.55 11.05 39.08
C GLY A 75 -1.76 11.38 39.96
N LEU A 76 -2.21 12.63 39.87
CA LEU A 76 -3.34 13.21 40.62
C LEU A 76 -4.62 12.34 40.62
N GLY A 77 -5.39 12.45 41.69
CA GLY A 77 -6.67 11.76 41.88
C GLY A 77 -6.56 10.45 42.68
N ARG A 78 -7.67 9.73 42.78
CA ARG A 78 -7.79 8.52 43.60
C ARG A 78 -7.16 7.31 42.90
N ARG A 79 -6.15 6.69 43.52
CA ARG A 79 -5.39 5.54 42.99
C ARG A 79 -5.63 4.28 43.80
N VAL A 80 -5.65 3.13 43.13
CA VAL A 80 -5.85 1.81 43.74
C VAL A 80 -4.70 0.92 43.34
N LEU A 81 -3.74 0.74 44.24
CA LEU A 81 -2.60 -0.11 43.97
C LEU A 81 -2.92 -1.53 44.41
N LYS A 82 -2.64 -2.50 43.53
CA LYS A 82 -2.63 -3.92 43.90
C LYS A 82 -1.26 -4.50 43.63
N ALA A 83 -0.72 -5.32 44.53
CA ALA A 83 0.60 -5.92 44.37
C ALA A 83 0.65 -7.37 44.84
N ILE A 84 1.49 -8.17 44.18
CA ILE A 84 1.73 -9.60 44.46
C ILE A 84 3.25 -9.87 44.42
N ALA A 85 3.74 -10.70 45.33
CA ALA A 85 5.10 -11.21 45.29
C ALA A 85 5.10 -12.64 44.69
N VAL A 86 6.14 -12.96 43.92
CA VAL A 86 6.32 -14.27 43.27
C VAL A 86 7.78 -14.70 43.40
N THR A 87 8.03 -15.98 43.69
CA THR A 87 9.40 -16.52 43.73
C THR A 87 10.07 -16.44 42.36
N ASN A 88 11.40 -16.27 42.30
CA ASN A 88 12.16 -16.14 41.04
C ASN A 88 11.96 -17.27 40.01
N ASN A 89 11.46 -18.44 40.44
CA ASN A 89 11.13 -19.59 39.58
C ASN A 89 9.65 -19.68 39.18
N GLY A 90 8.81 -18.71 39.55
CA GLY A 90 7.38 -18.67 39.22
C GLY A 90 6.48 -19.66 39.98
N LEU A 91 7.03 -20.50 40.87
CA LEU A 91 6.27 -21.62 41.46
C LEU A 91 5.44 -21.27 42.71
N ARG A 92 5.61 -20.09 43.30
CA ARG A 92 4.86 -19.65 44.49
C ARG A 92 4.54 -18.17 44.43
N GLU A 93 3.30 -17.84 44.75
CA GLU A 93 2.75 -16.48 44.81
C GLU A 93 2.32 -16.11 46.23
N SER A 94 2.25 -14.81 46.53
CA SER A 94 1.60 -14.28 47.73
C SER A 94 0.11 -14.02 47.51
N ASN A 95 -0.64 -13.73 48.58
CA ASN A 95 -1.91 -13.04 48.41
C ASN A 95 -1.67 -11.63 47.82
N ILE A 96 -2.64 -11.12 47.07
CA ILE A 96 -2.60 -9.74 46.54
C ILE A 96 -2.94 -8.75 47.65
N ILE A 97 -2.05 -7.79 47.92
CA ILE A 97 -2.35 -6.63 48.77
C ILE A 97 -3.07 -5.56 47.94
N THR A 98 -3.96 -4.78 48.56
CA THR A 98 -4.60 -3.60 47.94
C THR A 98 -4.39 -2.37 48.82
N LYS A 99 -4.03 -1.22 48.24
CA LYS A 99 -3.87 0.07 48.91
C LYS A 99 -4.62 1.15 48.15
N PHE A 100 -5.44 1.93 48.85
CA PHE A 100 -6.13 3.09 48.31
C PHE A 100 -5.35 4.35 48.71
N LEU A 101 -5.04 5.20 47.73
CA LEU A 101 -4.33 6.46 47.92
C LEU A 101 -5.10 7.59 47.22
N ASP A 102 -5.12 8.75 47.84
CA ASP A 102 -5.72 9.99 47.34
C ASP A 102 -4.56 10.97 47.07
N VAL A 103 -4.35 11.34 45.80
CA VAL A 103 -3.14 12.04 45.34
C VAL A 103 -3.47 13.48 44.98
N ASN A 104 -3.04 14.42 45.81
CA ASN A 104 -3.27 15.86 45.66
C ASN A 104 -2.10 16.56 44.98
N ASP A 105 -2.34 17.76 44.43
CA ASP A 105 -1.24 18.59 43.92
C ASP A 105 -0.55 19.32 45.08
N LYS A 106 0.78 19.45 45.00
CA LYS A 106 1.59 20.09 46.04
C LYS A 106 1.47 21.61 46.04
N TYR A 107 1.00 22.18 44.93
CA TYR A 107 0.96 23.63 44.72
C TYR A 107 -0.36 24.30 45.15
N SER A 108 -1.36 23.54 45.61
CA SER A 108 -2.69 24.09 45.94
C SER A 108 -2.85 24.61 47.38
N GLU A 109 -1.80 24.62 48.21
CA GLU A 109 -1.86 25.08 49.62
C GLU A 109 -1.27 26.50 49.85
N ASN A 110 -1.23 27.35 48.82
CA ASN A 110 -0.73 28.73 48.91
C ASN A 110 -1.67 29.78 48.27
N TYR A 111 -2.94 29.81 48.67
CA TYR A 111 -3.78 31.01 48.57
C TYR A 111 -4.68 31.06 49.81
N ASP A 112 -4.38 32.01 50.70
CA ASP A 112 -5.09 32.27 51.96
C ASP A 112 -6.00 33.51 51.80
N ASP A 113 -7.05 33.59 52.62
CA ASP A 113 -8.16 34.53 52.48
C ASP A 113 -7.81 36.00 52.76
N SER A 114 -8.46 36.94 52.04
CA SER A 114 -8.63 38.34 52.45
C SER A 114 -9.79 39.01 51.68
N PRO A 115 -10.86 39.48 52.36
CA PRO A 115 -12.04 40.10 51.72
C PRO A 115 -12.03 41.65 51.76
N ASN A 116 -13.11 42.25 51.24
CA ASN A 116 -13.47 43.69 51.19
C ASN A 116 -12.76 44.52 50.11
N GLU A 117 -13.35 45.56 49.48
CA GLU A 117 -14.64 46.26 49.72
C GLU A 117 -15.07 47.09 48.47
N HIS A 118 -16.38 47.42 48.36
CA HIS A 118 -16.96 48.53 47.54
C HIS A 118 -16.83 48.49 45.99
N SER A 119 -17.77 49.01 45.16
CA SER A 119 -19.14 49.53 45.39
C SER A 119 -19.89 49.71 44.05
N ASP A 120 -21.17 49.33 44.05
CA ASP A 120 -22.34 50.01 43.45
C ASP A 120 -22.35 50.51 41.98
N ASN A 121 -23.18 49.88 41.13
CA ASN A 121 -24.53 50.34 40.76
C ASN A 121 -25.13 49.33 39.74
N ASP A 122 -26.17 48.53 40.01
CA ASP A 122 -27.61 48.84 40.26
C ASP A 122 -28.40 49.14 38.95
N PRO A 123 -29.72 48.87 38.83
CA PRO A 123 -30.27 47.51 38.75
C PRO A 123 -31.38 47.31 37.68
N SER A 124 -31.57 46.08 37.23
CA SER A 124 -32.90 45.46 37.00
C SER A 124 -32.72 44.01 36.49
N LEU A 125 -33.04 42.90 37.18
CA LEU A 125 -33.87 42.70 38.38
C LEU A 125 -35.31 43.24 38.20
N VAL A 126 -36.38 42.45 38.28
CA VAL A 126 -36.56 41.00 38.55
C VAL A 126 -37.89 40.58 37.87
N ASP A 127 -38.19 39.28 37.73
CA ASP A 127 -39.11 38.64 38.70
C ASP A 127 -39.45 37.16 38.42
N ASN A 128 -39.51 36.37 39.51
CA ASN A 128 -40.26 35.12 39.72
C ASN A 128 -40.03 33.97 38.71
N TYR A 129 -39.25 32.92 38.99
CA TYR A 129 -38.82 32.27 40.25
C TYR A 129 -39.90 31.54 41.07
N GLN A 130 -39.49 30.38 41.62
CA GLN A 130 -40.22 29.39 42.44
C GLN A 130 -41.39 28.65 41.72
N SER A 131 -41.60 27.33 41.88
CA SER A 131 -41.13 26.35 42.90
C SER A 131 -41.29 24.91 42.31
N LYS A 132 -40.61 23.81 42.71
CA LYS A 132 -39.74 23.46 43.86
C LYS A 132 -39.00 22.12 43.59
N LEU A 133 -37.83 21.91 44.22
CA LEU A 133 -37.35 20.76 45.07
C LEU A 133 -37.67 19.28 44.68
N ASP A 134 -36.81 18.26 44.93
CA ASP A 134 -35.65 18.05 45.84
C ASP A 134 -34.53 17.15 45.23
N ASP A 135 -33.33 17.19 45.85
CA ASP A 135 -32.19 16.23 45.91
C ASP A 135 -31.63 15.57 44.60
N ASP A 136 -30.34 15.65 44.24
CA ASP A 136 -29.15 15.45 45.08
C ASP A 136 -27.92 16.15 44.45
N PHE A 137 -27.14 16.90 45.25
CA PHE A 137 -26.00 17.68 44.78
C PHE A 137 -24.74 17.34 45.60
N SER A 138 -23.81 16.60 45.00
CA SER A 138 -22.41 16.56 45.47
C SER A 138 -21.46 16.88 44.33
N ILE A 139 -20.65 17.92 44.55
CA ILE A 139 -19.75 18.51 43.55
C ILE A 139 -18.51 17.63 43.40
N GLN A 140 -18.17 17.23 42.17
CA GLN A 140 -16.80 16.80 41.86
C GLN A 140 -16.44 17.07 40.38
N SER A 141 -15.85 18.25 40.16
CA SER A 141 -15.24 18.65 38.90
C SER A 141 -13.84 18.04 38.72
N SER A 142 -13.66 17.31 37.62
CA SER A 142 -12.43 17.21 36.81
C SER A 142 -11.07 17.59 37.44
N ILE A 143 -10.23 16.58 37.71
CA ILE A 143 -8.76 16.56 37.51
C ILE A 143 -8.35 15.08 37.40
N GLU A 144 -7.88 14.62 36.24
CA GLU A 144 -7.16 13.33 36.12
C GLU A 144 -5.95 13.48 35.19
N GLY A 145 -4.75 13.51 35.80
CA GLY A 145 -3.48 13.45 35.09
C GLY A 145 -3.08 12.01 34.70
N PRO A 146 -1.95 11.84 33.97
CA PRO A 146 -1.52 10.55 33.46
C PRO A 146 -1.35 9.48 34.55
N ILE A 147 -1.76 8.25 34.20
CA ILE A 147 -1.95 7.13 35.14
C ILE A 147 -0.63 6.36 35.42
N SER A 148 0.39 6.52 34.56
CA SER A 148 1.61 5.70 34.59
C SER A 148 2.58 6.08 35.74
N PRO A 149 3.18 5.09 36.44
CA PRO A 149 4.16 5.34 37.50
C PRO A 149 5.53 5.81 36.96
N VAL A 150 6.05 6.91 37.50
CA VAL A 150 7.26 7.60 36.99
C VAL A 150 8.42 7.70 38.00
N SER A 151 9.64 7.81 37.48
CA SER A 151 10.91 7.92 38.20
C SER A 151 11.14 9.32 38.79
N TYR A 152 12.31 9.51 39.41
CA TYR A 152 12.83 10.83 39.81
C TYR A 152 12.91 11.83 38.63
N THR A 153 13.15 11.35 37.41
CA THR A 153 13.27 12.12 36.16
C THR A 153 11.96 12.25 35.36
N GLY A 154 10.85 11.68 35.83
CA GLY A 154 9.57 11.67 35.10
C GLY A 154 9.43 10.55 34.04
N THR A 155 10.40 9.64 33.96
CA THR A 155 10.42 8.52 33.00
C THR A 155 9.60 7.32 33.54
N PRO A 156 8.83 6.57 32.73
CA PRO A 156 8.17 5.34 33.18
C PRO A 156 9.18 4.25 33.60
N VAL A 157 9.05 3.68 34.81
CA VAL A 157 10.16 2.91 35.44
C VAL A 157 10.08 1.39 35.28
N ASN A 158 8.88 0.85 35.09
CA ASN A 158 8.57 -0.54 35.44
C ASN A 158 8.02 -1.38 34.26
N ALA A 159 8.50 -1.09 33.03
CA ALA A 159 8.27 -1.92 31.85
C ALA A 159 9.25 -3.12 31.78
N TRP A 160 8.96 -4.11 30.94
CA TRP A 160 9.73 -5.37 30.82
C TRP A 160 11.04 -5.26 29.99
N SER A 161 11.81 -4.18 30.15
CA SER A 161 13.13 -4.00 29.50
C SER A 161 14.30 -4.24 30.48
N THR A 162 15.50 -4.56 30.00
CA THR A 162 16.72 -4.73 30.82
C THR A 162 17.45 -3.39 31.04
N PRO A 163 18.13 -3.18 32.18
CA PRO A 163 18.79 -1.90 32.49
C PRO A 163 20.23 -1.80 31.95
N ASP A 164 20.65 -0.57 31.62
CA ASP A 164 22.05 -0.16 31.41
C ASP A 164 22.86 -0.22 32.72
N GLU A 165 24.18 -0.40 32.61
CA GLU A 165 25.09 -0.61 33.75
C GLU A 165 25.35 0.63 34.64
N ASN A 166 24.75 1.79 34.36
CA ASN A 166 25.06 3.07 35.02
C ASN A 166 24.11 3.47 36.18
N TRP A 167 23.61 2.51 36.96
CA TRP A 167 22.79 2.81 38.14
C TRP A 167 23.64 2.96 39.41
N ILE A 168 24.09 4.18 39.70
CA ILE A 168 24.77 4.54 40.95
C ILE A 168 23.84 5.40 41.81
N ASP A 169 23.56 4.94 43.02
CA ASP A 169 22.84 5.67 44.07
C ASP A 169 23.79 6.67 44.76
N PRO A 170 23.53 8.00 44.72
CA PRO A 170 24.40 9.00 45.34
C PRO A 170 24.48 8.92 46.88
N ASN A 171 23.61 8.17 47.56
CA ASN A 171 23.47 8.16 49.01
C ASN A 171 23.92 6.88 49.72
N ARG A 172 24.60 5.94 49.04
CA ARG A 172 25.15 4.73 49.68
C ARG A 172 26.48 4.97 50.38
N ASN A 173 26.41 5.51 51.61
CA ASN A 173 27.48 5.35 52.58
C ASN A 173 27.51 3.91 53.14
N SER A 174 28.73 3.44 53.38
CA SER A 174 29.18 2.12 53.86
C SER A 174 28.19 1.17 54.57
N GLN A 175 28.10 -0.08 54.08
CA GLN A 175 28.75 -1.24 54.72
C GLN A 175 28.62 -2.51 53.85
N TYR A 176 29.61 -3.41 53.97
CA TYR A 176 29.77 -4.69 53.23
C TYR A 176 30.16 -4.58 51.75
N GLU A 177 31.46 -4.44 51.51
CA GLU A 177 32.11 -4.98 50.30
C GLU A 177 32.13 -6.52 50.36
N TYR A 178 31.96 -7.18 49.22
CA TYR A 178 32.62 -8.45 48.92
C TYR A 178 32.98 -8.49 47.42
N THR A 179 34.26 -8.71 47.14
CA THR A 179 34.85 -8.62 45.80
C THR A 179 34.62 -9.86 44.94
N ARG A 180 34.72 -9.68 43.61
CA ARG A 180 34.23 -10.60 42.57
C ARG A 180 35.14 -11.81 42.27
N GLU A 181 36.04 -12.19 43.19
CA GLU A 181 37.23 -13.01 42.87
C GLU A 181 37.31 -14.39 43.55
N GLN A 182 36.29 -14.85 44.30
CA GLN A 182 36.39 -16.09 45.11
C GLN A 182 35.41 -17.24 44.81
N MET A 183 34.69 -17.22 43.68
CA MET A 183 33.80 -18.36 43.30
C MET A 183 33.99 -18.86 41.87
N ALA A 184 35.23 -19.23 41.54
CA ALA A 184 35.56 -20.12 40.43
C ALA A 184 35.96 -21.51 40.95
N VAL A 185 34.98 -22.34 41.34
CA VAL A 185 35.21 -23.77 41.62
C VAL A 185 34.17 -24.60 40.87
N ARG A 186 34.64 -25.59 40.11
CA ARG A 186 33.83 -26.48 39.26
C ARG A 186 32.86 -27.32 40.10
N LEU A 187 31.63 -27.48 39.60
CA LEU A 187 30.76 -28.62 39.92
C LEU A 187 30.60 -29.52 38.67
N PRO A 188 30.56 -30.85 38.82
CA PRO A 188 30.56 -31.79 37.70
C PRO A 188 29.19 -31.87 36.98
N PRO A 189 29.16 -32.38 35.73
CA PRO A 189 27.91 -32.48 34.96
C PRO A 189 26.93 -33.50 35.56
N PRO A 190 25.61 -33.30 35.39
CA PRO A 190 24.59 -34.27 35.82
C PRO A 190 24.66 -35.57 34.99
N PRO A 191 24.25 -36.72 35.57
CA PRO A 191 24.30 -38.01 34.90
C PRO A 191 23.27 -38.11 33.75
N PRO A 192 23.52 -38.94 32.73
CA PRO A 192 22.61 -39.08 31.59
C PRO A 192 21.27 -39.73 32.00
N PRO A 193 20.13 -39.28 31.43
CA PRO A 193 18.84 -39.94 31.64
C PRO A 193 18.83 -41.35 31.04
N ARG A 194 18.10 -42.25 31.69
CA ARG A 194 18.03 -43.68 31.32
C ARG A 194 17.34 -43.89 29.96
N VAL A 195 17.93 -44.77 29.15
CA VAL A 195 17.30 -45.31 27.95
C VAL A 195 16.05 -46.13 28.34
N MET A 196 14.89 -45.76 27.79
CA MET A 196 13.77 -46.69 27.62
C MET A 196 13.69 -47.06 26.14
N ASN A 197 13.90 -48.35 25.83
CA ASN A 197 13.67 -48.86 24.48
C ASN A 197 12.16 -48.98 24.23
N THR A 198 11.62 -48.11 23.38
CA THR A 198 10.38 -48.36 22.65
C THR A 198 10.65 -48.15 21.17
N THR A 199 10.86 -49.25 20.45
CA THR A 199 11.01 -49.26 18.99
C THR A 199 9.68 -48.90 18.34
N HIS A 200 9.56 -47.65 17.89
CA HIS A 200 8.68 -47.28 16.79
C HIS A 200 9.41 -46.26 15.92
N GLU A 201 9.40 -46.53 14.61
CA GLU A 201 10.05 -45.70 13.59
C GLU A 201 9.27 -44.38 13.44
N GLU A 202 9.88 -43.25 13.80
CA GLU A 202 9.32 -41.93 13.53
C GLU A 202 9.62 -41.54 12.07
N GLU A 203 8.69 -41.88 11.17
CA GLU A 203 8.67 -41.35 9.80
C GLU A 203 8.56 -39.82 9.82
N ASN A 204 9.36 -39.13 8.99
CA ASN A 204 9.32 -37.69 8.86
C ASN A 204 7.92 -37.18 8.46
N PHE A 205 7.48 -36.09 9.09
CA PHE A 205 6.14 -35.51 8.90
C PHE A 205 5.84 -35.12 7.43
N TRP A 206 6.88 -34.79 6.65
CA TRP A 206 6.76 -34.46 5.22
C TRP A 206 6.75 -35.68 4.27
N ASP A 207 7.10 -36.88 4.74
CA ASP A 207 7.13 -38.11 3.92
C ASP A 207 5.77 -38.82 3.80
N ARG A 208 4.72 -38.32 4.47
CA ARG A 208 3.35 -38.80 4.28
C ARG A 208 2.82 -38.41 2.90
N LYS A 209 3.17 -39.23 1.90
CA LYS A 209 2.65 -39.18 0.53
C LYS A 209 1.14 -38.98 0.54
N THR A 210 0.69 -37.78 0.20
CA THR A 210 -0.64 -37.59 -0.34
C THR A 210 -0.79 -38.55 -1.51
N LYS A 211 -1.88 -39.33 -1.57
CA LYS A 211 -2.04 -40.31 -2.64
C LYS A 211 -2.01 -39.57 -3.98
N PRO A 212 -1.05 -39.85 -4.87
CA PRO A 212 -0.95 -39.13 -6.13
C PRO A 212 -2.29 -39.26 -6.86
N LEU A 213 -2.79 -38.14 -7.38
CA LEU A 213 -4.00 -38.12 -8.18
C LEU A 213 -3.82 -39.09 -9.34
N SER A 214 -4.60 -40.17 -9.35
CA SER A 214 -4.62 -41.07 -10.50
C SER A 214 -5.01 -40.22 -11.72
N PRO A 215 -4.27 -40.29 -12.84
CA PRO A 215 -4.57 -39.50 -14.05
C PRO A 215 -5.89 -39.89 -14.73
N GLY A 216 -6.66 -40.82 -14.13
CA GLY A 216 -8.02 -41.16 -14.52
C GLY A 216 -8.16 -41.83 -15.88
N ASN A 217 -7.03 -42.08 -16.58
CA ASN A 217 -6.97 -42.47 -17.99
C ASN A 217 -7.93 -41.65 -18.87
N GLY A 218 -7.93 -40.32 -18.68
CA GLY A 218 -8.80 -39.38 -19.41
C GLY A 218 -10.21 -39.18 -18.82
N ASN A 219 -10.60 -39.94 -17.79
CA ASN A 219 -11.88 -39.74 -17.10
C ASN A 219 -11.76 -38.71 -15.97
N TRP A 220 -11.81 -37.42 -16.37
CA TRP A 220 -11.69 -36.26 -15.48
C TRP A 220 -12.71 -36.25 -14.31
N LYS A 221 -13.88 -36.90 -14.48
CA LYS A 221 -14.91 -37.02 -13.43
C LYS A 221 -14.41 -37.83 -12.24
N LYS A 222 -13.71 -38.96 -12.49
CA LYS A 222 -13.04 -39.75 -11.45
C LYS A 222 -11.88 -38.99 -10.79
N THR A 223 -11.18 -38.13 -11.54
CA THR A 223 -10.11 -37.29 -11.00
C THR A 223 -10.65 -36.26 -10.01
N LEU A 224 -11.78 -35.61 -10.32
CA LEU A 224 -12.47 -34.71 -9.38
C LEU A 224 -12.99 -35.45 -8.14
N GLU A 225 -13.64 -36.60 -8.30
CA GLU A 225 -14.09 -37.43 -7.17
C GLU A 225 -12.91 -37.81 -6.24
N HIS A 226 -11.75 -38.14 -6.80
CA HIS A 226 -10.54 -38.44 -6.02
C HIS A 226 -9.95 -37.20 -5.32
N LEU A 227 -9.95 -36.03 -5.98
CA LEU A 227 -9.53 -34.76 -5.39
C LEU A 227 -10.39 -34.39 -4.17
N PHE A 228 -11.72 -34.44 -4.31
CA PHE A 228 -12.64 -34.09 -3.22
C PHE A 228 -12.63 -35.12 -2.09
N LEU A 229 -12.40 -36.40 -2.37
CA LEU A 229 -12.23 -37.42 -1.34
C LEU A 229 -10.93 -37.22 -0.54
N ASN A 230 -9.84 -36.78 -1.20
CA ASN A 230 -8.61 -36.38 -0.52
C ASN A 230 -8.86 -35.16 0.39
N ILE A 231 -9.54 -34.12 -0.08
CA ILE A 231 -9.90 -32.93 0.73
C ILE A 231 -10.77 -33.33 1.94
N TYR A 232 -11.75 -34.22 1.75
CA TYR A 232 -12.58 -34.74 2.84
C TYR A 232 -11.75 -35.44 3.93
N ASN A 233 -10.80 -36.29 3.54
CA ASN A 233 -9.91 -36.96 4.50
C ASN A 233 -8.94 -35.97 5.17
N TYR A 234 -8.40 -35.00 4.42
CA TYR A 234 -7.49 -33.98 4.95
C TYR A 234 -8.16 -33.13 6.04
N VAL A 235 -9.38 -32.62 5.77
CA VAL A 235 -10.18 -31.85 6.75
C VAL A 235 -10.66 -32.71 7.93
N LYS A 236 -10.83 -34.01 7.73
CA LYS A 236 -11.26 -34.93 8.80
C LYS A 236 -10.16 -35.17 9.84
N ASP A 237 -8.89 -35.15 9.44
CA ASP A 237 -7.78 -35.63 10.27
C ASP A 237 -6.87 -34.49 10.82
N GLU A 238 -6.82 -33.30 10.18
CA GLU A 238 -5.98 -32.14 10.55
C GLU A 238 -6.68 -31.19 11.55
N ARG A 239 -6.05 -30.78 12.66
CA ARG A 239 -6.74 -30.08 13.79
C ARG A 239 -6.88 -28.57 13.59
N GLU A 240 -5.85 -27.89 13.13
CA GLU A 240 -5.85 -26.43 13.00
C GLU A 240 -6.79 -25.98 11.86
N LEU A 241 -6.83 -26.76 10.77
CA LEU A 241 -7.78 -26.58 9.68
C LEU A 241 -9.25 -26.82 10.10
N ARG A 242 -9.51 -27.72 11.06
CA ARG A 242 -10.87 -27.89 11.65
C ARG A 242 -11.30 -26.70 12.50
N GLU A 243 -10.36 -26.00 13.12
CA GLU A 243 -10.64 -24.80 13.91
C GLU A 243 -10.93 -23.59 12.97
N LEU A 244 -10.19 -23.45 11.86
CA LEU A 244 -10.46 -22.47 10.79
C LEU A 244 -11.84 -22.64 10.12
N PHE A 245 -12.29 -23.88 9.86
CA PHE A 245 -13.63 -24.15 9.33
C PHE A 245 -14.77 -24.02 10.36
N GLY A 246 -14.49 -23.59 11.59
CA GLY A 246 -15.52 -23.32 12.59
C GLY A 246 -16.30 -24.56 13.02
N TRP A 247 -15.61 -25.62 13.45
CA TRP A 247 -16.21 -26.89 13.89
C TRP A 247 -17.39 -26.73 14.86
N LYS A 248 -17.35 -25.73 15.76
CA LYS A 248 -18.45 -25.41 16.70
C LYS A 248 -19.75 -24.95 16.02
N ILE A 249 -19.67 -24.42 14.80
CA ILE A 249 -20.79 -23.82 14.05
C ILE A 249 -21.39 -24.84 13.07
N PHE A 250 -20.55 -25.48 12.24
CA PHE A 250 -21.02 -26.37 11.17
C PHE A 250 -21.07 -27.85 11.56
N GLY A 251 -20.27 -28.30 12.53
CA GLY A 251 -20.17 -29.70 12.93
C GLY A 251 -19.44 -30.59 11.90
N ARG A 252 -19.62 -31.91 12.02
CA ARG A 252 -18.81 -32.90 11.26
C ARG A 252 -19.38 -33.13 9.86
N ILE A 253 -18.56 -33.06 8.81
CA ILE A 253 -18.98 -33.47 7.45
C ILE A 253 -19.38 -34.96 7.46
N GLU A 254 -20.61 -35.25 7.04
CA GLU A 254 -21.14 -36.63 6.90
C GLU A 254 -21.02 -37.15 5.48
N THR A 255 -21.30 -36.33 4.45
CA THR A 255 -21.16 -36.73 3.05
C THR A 255 -20.71 -35.57 2.17
N ILE A 256 -20.03 -35.87 1.07
CA ILE A 256 -19.77 -34.95 -0.05
C ILE A 256 -20.22 -35.65 -1.33
N ARG A 257 -20.93 -34.93 -2.21
CA ARG A 257 -21.41 -35.45 -3.51
C ARG A 257 -21.08 -34.46 -4.63
N LEU A 258 -20.60 -34.97 -5.76
CA LEU A 258 -20.44 -34.22 -7.01
C LEU A 258 -21.73 -34.39 -7.84
N ILE A 259 -22.39 -33.28 -8.18
CA ILE A 259 -23.63 -33.23 -8.96
C ILE A 259 -23.31 -32.61 -10.31
N ASP A 260 -23.50 -33.39 -11.36
CA ASP A 260 -23.38 -32.99 -12.74
C ASP A 260 -24.69 -32.33 -13.20
N LYS A 261 -24.64 -31.09 -13.67
CA LYS A 261 -25.79 -30.35 -14.24
C LYS A 261 -25.59 -30.02 -15.72
N GLY A 262 -24.76 -30.79 -16.43
CA GLY A 262 -24.46 -30.62 -17.85
C GLY A 262 -23.49 -29.47 -18.12
N ASN A 263 -23.90 -28.23 -17.87
CA ASN A 263 -23.09 -27.04 -18.15
C ASN A 263 -22.22 -26.60 -16.96
N ILE A 264 -22.53 -27.10 -15.75
CA ILE A 264 -21.79 -26.81 -14.51
C ILE A 264 -21.76 -28.05 -13.61
N TYR A 265 -20.69 -28.17 -12.81
CA TYR A 265 -20.59 -29.16 -11.73
C TYR A 265 -20.82 -28.48 -10.39
N GLN A 266 -21.69 -29.06 -9.56
CA GLN A 266 -21.97 -28.56 -8.21
C GLN A 266 -21.51 -29.61 -7.18
N VAL A 267 -20.61 -29.21 -6.28
CA VAL A 267 -20.27 -30.02 -5.10
C VAL A 267 -21.23 -29.70 -3.97
N LEU A 268 -21.80 -30.72 -3.34
CA LEU A 268 -22.70 -30.61 -2.21
C LEU A 268 -22.12 -31.37 -1.01
N ALA A 269 -21.64 -30.65 -0.01
CA ALA A 269 -21.24 -31.19 1.29
C ALA A 269 -22.42 -31.12 2.28
N THR A 270 -22.61 -32.17 3.08
CA THR A 270 -23.64 -32.24 4.13
C THR A 270 -22.96 -32.43 5.48
N PHE A 271 -23.31 -31.59 6.46
CA PHE A 271 -22.69 -31.55 7.79
C PHE A 271 -23.69 -31.99 8.86
N LYS A 272 -23.22 -32.76 9.84
CA LYS A 272 -23.96 -33.13 11.05
C LYS A 272 -23.82 -32.03 12.08
N LYS A 273 -24.92 -31.30 12.32
CA LYS A 273 -25.01 -30.23 13.33
C LYS A 273 -24.56 -30.73 14.70
N SER A 274 -23.67 -29.97 15.35
CA SER A 274 -23.23 -30.25 16.73
C SER A 274 -24.34 -29.87 17.71
N LEU A 275 -24.65 -30.76 18.66
CA LEU A 275 -25.57 -30.50 19.77
C LEU A 275 -24.73 -30.25 21.03
N GLY A 276 -24.75 -29.01 21.53
CA GLY A 276 -23.92 -28.55 22.64
C GLY A 276 -24.25 -27.12 23.06
N GLU A 277 -25.46 -26.96 23.62
CA GLU A 277 -25.92 -25.88 24.52
C GLU A 277 -25.37 -24.44 24.35
N GLN A 278 -26.15 -23.61 23.65
CA GLN A 278 -26.73 -22.40 24.28
C GLN A 278 -28.02 -22.01 23.55
N THR A 279 -29.08 -21.77 24.32
CA THR A 279 -30.44 -21.52 23.83
C THR A 279 -30.67 -20.04 23.49
N PHE A 280 -30.93 -19.72 22.23
CA PHE A 280 -31.66 -18.52 21.86
C PHE A 280 -33.15 -18.87 21.75
N HIS A 281 -34.02 -18.06 22.36
CA HIS A 281 -35.47 -18.28 22.37
C HIS A 281 -36.08 -18.06 20.98
N GLU A 282 -36.72 -19.08 20.43
CA GLU A 282 -37.63 -18.94 19.28
C GLU A 282 -39.03 -18.51 19.76
N GLY A 283 -39.60 -17.49 19.10
CA GLY A 283 -41.02 -17.14 19.23
C GLY A 283 -41.94 -18.19 18.58
N PRO A 284 -43.25 -18.17 18.85
CA PRO A 284 -44.14 -19.28 18.56
C PRO A 284 -44.35 -19.53 17.04
N PRO A 285 -44.42 -20.79 16.59
CA PRO A 285 -44.58 -21.12 15.18
C PRO A 285 -46.01 -20.90 14.69
N LEU A 286 -46.16 -20.16 13.58
CA LEU A 286 -47.42 -20.07 12.84
C LEU A 286 -47.71 -21.37 12.06
N PRO A 287 -48.99 -21.75 11.88
CA PRO A 287 -49.37 -23.16 11.72
C PRO A 287 -49.17 -23.76 10.33
N ILE A 288 -48.65 -24.99 10.30
CA ILE A 288 -48.50 -25.83 9.10
C ILE A 288 -49.87 -26.30 8.58
N ARG A 289 -50.21 -25.98 7.32
CA ARG A 289 -51.33 -26.64 6.61
C ARG A 289 -50.81 -27.69 5.64
N LYS A 290 -50.84 -28.95 6.08
CA LYS A 290 -50.53 -30.14 5.26
C LYS A 290 -51.52 -30.28 4.09
N ARG A 291 -51.05 -30.77 2.93
CA ARG A 291 -51.61 -32.00 2.33
C ARG A 291 -50.76 -32.56 1.20
N SER A 292 -50.67 -33.89 1.18
CA SER A 292 -49.94 -34.68 0.19
C SER A 292 -50.89 -35.50 -0.69
N SER A 293 -50.55 -35.56 -1.98
CA SER A 293 -50.65 -36.75 -2.86
C SER A 293 -52.00 -37.30 -3.40
N LYS A 294 -51.97 -37.54 -4.72
CA LYS A 294 -52.53 -38.67 -5.51
C LYS A 294 -54.02 -38.72 -5.89
N ARG A 295 -54.27 -38.56 -7.20
CA ARG A 295 -54.79 -39.54 -8.21
C ARG A 295 -54.92 -38.80 -9.56
N ARG A 296 -54.91 -39.40 -10.76
CA ARG A 296 -54.97 -40.81 -11.24
C ARG A 296 -54.34 -40.89 -12.65
N SER A 297 -54.04 -42.09 -13.16
CA SER A 297 -53.51 -42.32 -14.52
C SER A 297 -54.44 -43.17 -15.41
N THR A 298 -54.23 -43.14 -16.73
CA THR A 298 -54.77 -44.05 -17.79
C THR A 298 -56.28 -43.96 -18.09
N LYS A 299 -56.83 -44.24 -19.30
CA LYS A 299 -56.32 -44.65 -20.65
C LYS A 299 -57.46 -44.49 -21.71
N ARG A 300 -57.13 -44.54 -23.03
CA ARG A 300 -57.93 -44.89 -24.26
C ARG A 300 -57.67 -43.84 -25.39
N ILE A 301 -57.61 -44.10 -26.71
CA ILE A 301 -57.69 -45.32 -27.55
C ILE A 301 -56.87 -45.15 -28.87
N ARG A 302 -56.14 -46.21 -29.25
CA ARG A 302 -55.75 -46.80 -30.56
C ARG A 302 -56.05 -46.15 -31.96
N THR A 303 -54.95 -45.89 -32.70
CA THR A 303 -54.53 -46.37 -34.08
C THR A 303 -55.20 -45.91 -35.41
N PRO A 304 -54.45 -45.96 -36.57
CA PRO A 304 -54.71 -45.26 -37.85
C PRO A 304 -55.23 -46.17 -39.00
N PRO A 305 -55.17 -45.82 -40.32
CA PRO A 305 -53.93 -45.90 -41.15
C PRO A 305 -53.80 -45.00 -42.43
N ASP A 306 -52.67 -45.19 -43.15
CA ASP A 306 -52.37 -45.06 -44.60
C ASP A 306 -52.15 -43.66 -45.25
N THR A 307 -51.29 -43.43 -46.27
CA THR A 307 -50.49 -44.27 -47.21
C THR A 307 -49.06 -43.70 -47.48
N ASP A 308 -48.11 -44.55 -47.91
CA ASP A 308 -47.02 -44.42 -48.95
C ASP A 308 -46.33 -43.04 -49.26
N GLU A 309 -45.06 -42.91 -49.70
CA GLU A 309 -44.28 -43.74 -50.65
C GLU A 309 -42.74 -43.42 -50.65
N GLU A 310 -41.92 -44.43 -51.02
CA GLU A 310 -40.53 -44.49 -51.56
C GLU A 310 -39.32 -43.50 -51.33
N LYS A 311 -38.20 -44.11 -50.89
CA LYS A 311 -36.80 -44.18 -51.44
C LYS A 311 -35.88 -42.96 -51.76
N SER A 312 -34.78 -42.92 -50.99
CA SER A 312 -33.34 -43.01 -51.42
C SER A 312 -32.52 -41.82 -51.99
N ASN A 313 -31.20 -41.90 -51.67
CA ASN A 313 -29.99 -41.27 -52.26
C ASN A 313 -29.86 -39.72 -52.27
N ARG A 314 -28.73 -39.06 -51.95
CA ARG A 314 -27.24 -39.22 -52.07
C ARG A 314 -26.60 -38.67 -53.36
N TYR A 315 -25.86 -37.55 -53.21
CA TYR A 315 -24.85 -36.94 -54.12
C TYR A 315 -25.38 -36.48 -55.51
N THR A 316 -24.76 -35.57 -56.31
CA THR A 316 -23.35 -35.11 -56.50
C THR A 316 -23.25 -33.63 -56.99
N HIS A 317 -22.02 -33.07 -56.96
CA HIS A 317 -21.34 -32.08 -57.84
C HIS A 317 -21.99 -31.50 -59.14
N SER A 318 -21.51 -30.42 -59.80
CA SER A 318 -20.55 -29.29 -59.56
C SER A 318 -20.39 -28.48 -60.89
N LEU A 319 -19.64 -27.35 -60.90
CA LEU A 319 -19.14 -26.56 -62.08
C LEU A 319 -20.17 -25.66 -62.82
N ARG A 320 -19.88 -24.49 -63.44
CA ARG A 320 -18.85 -23.39 -63.32
C ARG A 320 -19.37 -22.12 -64.11
N PRO A 321 -18.70 -20.93 -64.13
CA PRO A 321 -19.25 -19.61 -64.57
C PRO A 321 -18.93 -19.25 -66.06
N PRO A 322 -19.24 -18.05 -66.67
CA PRO A 322 -18.54 -16.75 -66.43
C PRO A 322 -19.29 -15.37 -66.72
N ASP A 323 -18.69 -14.29 -66.18
CA ASP A 323 -18.52 -12.86 -66.58
C ASP A 323 -19.40 -11.94 -67.50
N THR A 324 -19.53 -10.68 -67.02
CA THR A 324 -19.55 -9.33 -67.68
C THR A 324 -20.75 -8.74 -68.46
N LYS A 325 -21.08 -7.45 -68.17
CA LYS A 325 -21.12 -6.29 -69.12
C LYS A 325 -21.38 -4.91 -68.46
N GLU A 326 -21.13 -3.83 -69.21
CA GLU A 326 -21.04 -2.40 -68.82
C GLU A 326 -22.31 -1.57 -69.16
N GLU A 327 -22.45 -0.32 -68.65
CA GLU A 327 -22.78 0.92 -69.42
C GLU A 327 -22.90 2.25 -68.57
N ARG A 328 -23.07 3.40 -69.24
CA ARG A 328 -23.06 4.84 -68.81
C ARG A 328 -24.22 5.60 -69.57
N PRO A 329 -24.43 6.96 -69.61
CA PRO A 329 -24.10 8.14 -68.75
C PRO A 329 -25.23 9.24 -68.57
N THR A 330 -24.91 10.37 -67.89
CA THR A 330 -25.36 11.81 -68.12
C THR A 330 -26.81 12.31 -67.85
N ARG A 331 -27.15 13.62 -67.65
CA ARG A 331 -26.54 14.87 -67.07
C ARG A 331 -27.49 16.09 -67.34
N HIS A 332 -27.71 17.07 -66.43
CA HIS A 332 -28.16 18.48 -66.71
C HIS A 332 -28.24 19.35 -65.40
N THR A 333 -27.41 20.39 -65.16
CA THR A 333 -27.57 21.88 -65.37
C THR A 333 -28.56 22.63 -64.45
N HIS A 334 -28.34 23.88 -63.97
CA HIS A 334 -27.15 24.72 -63.70
C HIS A 334 -27.55 26.00 -62.92
N SER A 335 -26.81 26.42 -61.88
CA SER A 335 -26.84 27.74 -61.20
C SER A 335 -25.79 27.73 -60.05
N LEU A 336 -25.09 28.78 -59.61
CA LEU A 336 -24.68 30.08 -60.19
C LEU A 336 -23.27 30.48 -59.62
N LYS A 337 -22.94 31.77 -59.48
CA LYS A 337 -21.68 32.36 -58.92
C LYS A 337 -22.00 33.76 -58.31
N PRO A 338 -21.18 34.39 -57.42
CA PRO A 338 -19.80 34.90 -57.69
C PRO A 338 -18.82 34.85 -56.46
N SER A 339 -17.55 35.29 -56.47
CA SER A 339 -16.49 35.43 -57.50
C SER A 339 -15.19 35.92 -56.80
N VAL A 340 -14.02 35.36 -57.12
CA VAL A 340 -12.69 35.96 -56.81
C VAL A 340 -11.73 35.71 -57.99
N ARG A 341 -11.06 36.77 -58.47
CA ARG A 341 -9.88 36.77 -59.38
C ARG A 341 -8.62 36.88 -58.49
N GLN A 342 -7.49 36.18 -58.76
CA GLN A 342 -6.40 36.55 -59.71
C GLN A 342 -5.92 38.01 -59.48
N GLU A 343 -4.63 38.36 -59.40
CA GLU A 343 -3.42 37.83 -60.11
C GLU A 343 -2.12 37.85 -59.26
N GLU A 344 -1.02 37.44 -59.90
CA GLU A 344 0.36 37.16 -59.45
C GLU A 344 1.16 38.38 -58.91
N PHE A 345 2.21 38.16 -58.08
CA PHE A 345 3.63 38.42 -58.44
C PHE A 345 4.66 37.98 -57.37
N THR A 346 5.91 37.82 -57.83
CA THR A 346 7.14 37.25 -57.22
C THR A 346 7.83 38.07 -56.11
N HIS A 347 8.52 37.42 -55.15
CA HIS A 347 10.00 37.28 -55.14
C HIS A 347 10.53 36.42 -53.97
N GLU A 348 11.81 36.05 -54.04
CA GLU A 348 12.52 35.18 -53.08
C GLU A 348 12.84 35.89 -51.75
N GLU A 349 12.64 35.19 -50.62
CA GLU A 349 13.47 35.36 -49.41
C GLU A 349 13.84 33.97 -48.85
N GLU A 350 15.09 33.88 -48.40
CA GLU A 350 15.89 32.67 -48.21
C GLU A 350 15.28 31.65 -47.22
N GLU A 351 15.04 30.40 -47.68
CA GLU A 351 14.93 29.26 -46.76
C GLU A 351 16.30 28.95 -46.17
N GLU A 352 16.62 29.59 -45.03
CA GLU A 352 17.70 29.17 -44.15
C GLU A 352 17.54 27.67 -43.85
N GLN A 353 18.49 26.87 -44.35
CA GLN A 353 18.59 25.45 -44.01
C GLN A 353 18.90 25.32 -42.52
N ARG A 354 17.84 25.25 -41.70
CA ARG A 354 17.94 24.86 -40.29
C ARG A 354 18.36 23.39 -40.21
N THR A 355 19.67 23.17 -40.27
CA THR A 355 20.29 21.93 -39.84
C THR A 355 19.77 21.61 -38.44
N PRO A 356 19.19 20.42 -38.21
CA PRO A 356 18.70 20.05 -36.90
C PRO A 356 19.89 20.07 -35.93
N LYS A 357 19.77 20.81 -34.83
CA LYS A 357 20.80 20.82 -33.78
C LYS A 357 20.73 19.50 -33.02
N ILE A 358 21.48 18.52 -33.50
CA ILE A 358 21.60 17.19 -32.87
C ILE A 358 22.47 17.34 -31.62
N TYR A 359 21.83 17.66 -30.48
CA TYR A 359 22.46 17.65 -29.16
C TYR A 359 22.53 16.22 -28.63
N THR A 360 23.56 15.48 -29.01
CA THR A 360 23.92 14.21 -28.35
C THR A 360 24.85 14.45 -27.18
N GLU A 361 24.30 14.94 -26.07
CA GLU A 361 24.98 14.79 -24.78
C GLU A 361 24.95 13.32 -24.39
N GLU A 362 26.12 12.73 -24.16
CA GLU A 362 26.28 11.33 -23.84
C GLU A 362 25.98 11.12 -22.35
N ILE A 363 24.75 10.66 -22.05
CA ILE A 363 24.32 10.40 -20.66
C ILE A 363 25.28 9.37 -20.05
N VAL A 364 26.00 9.78 -19.00
CA VAL A 364 26.96 8.94 -18.28
C VAL A 364 26.20 7.80 -17.60
N GLN A 365 26.34 6.59 -18.13
CA GLN A 365 25.75 5.38 -17.54
C GLN A 365 26.44 5.06 -16.20
N GLN A 366 25.67 4.94 -15.13
CA GLN A 366 26.17 4.66 -13.78
C GLN A 366 25.35 3.55 -13.10
N GLY A 367 26.06 2.51 -12.64
CA GLY A 367 25.52 1.44 -11.81
C GLY A 367 25.31 1.88 -10.36
N THR A 368 24.28 1.33 -9.73
CA THR A 368 24.02 1.43 -8.27
C THR A 368 24.96 0.53 -7.46
N LEU A 369 25.43 -0.56 -8.06
CA LEU A 369 26.41 -1.49 -7.50
C LEU A 369 27.78 -1.22 -8.12
N ILE A 370 28.78 -0.98 -7.26
CA ILE A 370 30.17 -0.69 -7.62
C ILE A 370 31.11 -1.68 -6.93
N PRO A 371 32.37 -1.84 -7.39
CA PRO A 371 33.35 -2.70 -6.71
C PRO A 371 33.52 -2.32 -5.23
N PHE A 372 33.33 -3.29 -4.34
CA PHE A 372 33.42 -3.08 -2.90
C PHE A 372 34.84 -2.67 -2.48
N PRO A 373 35.01 -1.58 -1.72
CA PRO A 373 36.32 -1.15 -1.23
C PRO A 373 36.88 -2.16 -0.23
N HIS A 374 38.20 -2.34 -0.21
CA HIS A 374 38.92 -3.27 0.69
C HIS A 374 38.44 -4.74 0.64
N PHE A 375 37.93 -5.17 -0.52
CA PHE A 375 37.49 -6.55 -0.78
C PHE A 375 38.51 -7.61 -0.35
N ASN A 376 38.11 -8.50 0.56
CA ASN A 376 38.88 -9.66 0.99
C ASN A 376 38.10 -10.94 0.69
N VAL A 377 38.48 -11.58 -0.41
CA VAL A 377 37.83 -12.81 -0.91
C VAL A 377 37.84 -13.94 0.11
N GLU A 378 38.89 -14.09 0.92
CA GLU A 378 38.97 -15.17 1.92
C GLU A 378 38.05 -14.95 3.10
N GLN A 379 37.88 -13.68 3.52
CA GLN A 379 36.96 -13.35 4.59
C GLN A 379 35.51 -13.46 4.11
N ASP A 380 35.20 -13.01 2.90
CA ASP A 380 33.86 -13.17 2.31
C ASP A 380 33.50 -14.65 2.17
N CYS A 381 34.44 -15.50 1.72
CA CYS A 381 34.21 -16.95 1.64
C CYS A 381 33.93 -17.57 3.02
N LYS A 382 34.70 -17.20 4.07
CA LYS A 382 34.47 -17.68 5.45
C LYS A 382 33.12 -17.25 5.99
N ASN A 383 32.76 -15.98 5.80
CA ASN A 383 31.49 -15.45 6.27
C ASN A 383 30.30 -16.15 5.58
N LEU A 384 30.36 -16.35 4.26
CA LEU A 384 29.35 -17.11 3.51
C LEU A 384 29.24 -18.57 4.00
N HIS A 385 30.38 -19.24 4.26
CA HIS A 385 30.37 -20.62 4.73
C HIS A 385 29.75 -20.74 6.13
N GLU A 386 30.14 -19.90 7.09
CA GLU A 386 29.55 -19.93 8.43
C GLU A 386 28.08 -19.46 8.43
N SER A 387 27.65 -18.60 7.50
CA SER A 387 26.23 -18.19 7.36
C SER A 387 25.28 -19.30 6.88
N MET A 388 25.81 -20.39 6.31
CA MET A 388 25.05 -21.55 5.81
C MET A 388 25.35 -22.82 6.63
N LYS A 389 25.72 -22.66 7.91
CA LYS A 389 26.26 -23.75 8.74
C LYS A 389 25.52 -23.87 10.05
N GLY A 390 24.70 -24.91 10.15
CA GLY A 390 23.99 -25.27 11.37
C GLY A 390 22.51 -25.53 11.11
N VAL A 391 21.66 -25.11 12.04
CA VAL A 391 20.20 -25.15 11.88
C VAL A 391 19.72 -23.75 11.58
N GLY A 392 19.24 -23.54 10.35
CA GLY A 392 18.92 -22.23 9.80
C GLY A 392 20.11 -21.60 9.06
N THR A 393 19.84 -20.47 8.42
CA THR A 393 20.75 -19.73 7.56
C THR A 393 20.77 -18.27 8.01
N ASP A 394 21.88 -17.56 7.85
CA ASP A 394 21.96 -16.10 8.06
C ASP A 394 21.80 -15.40 6.70
N GLU A 395 20.54 -15.13 6.32
CA GLU A 395 20.21 -14.48 5.07
C GLU A 395 20.77 -13.06 4.98
N ASP A 396 20.91 -12.35 6.11
CA ASP A 396 21.45 -10.99 6.14
C ASP A 396 22.94 -10.99 5.76
N THR A 397 23.75 -11.95 6.20
CA THR A 397 25.14 -12.11 5.72
C THR A 397 25.19 -12.44 4.23
N LEU A 398 24.32 -13.32 3.72
CA LEU A 398 24.23 -13.61 2.28
C LEU A 398 23.91 -12.34 1.47
N ILE A 399 22.96 -11.52 1.95
CA ILE A 399 22.58 -10.24 1.34
C ILE A 399 23.73 -9.23 1.41
N GLN A 400 24.34 -9.03 2.57
CA GLN A 400 25.39 -8.02 2.75
C GLN A 400 26.65 -8.32 1.94
N ILE A 401 26.93 -9.58 1.64
CA ILE A 401 28.03 -9.95 0.74
C ILE A 401 27.55 -9.89 -0.71
N LEU A 402 26.60 -10.74 -1.14
CA LEU A 402 26.26 -10.85 -2.56
C LEU A 402 25.54 -9.61 -3.12
N GLY A 403 24.92 -8.78 -2.28
CA GLY A 403 24.31 -7.49 -2.66
C GLY A 403 25.26 -6.29 -2.69
N ASN A 404 26.48 -6.41 -2.16
CA ASN A 404 27.48 -5.31 -2.14
C ASN A 404 28.80 -5.62 -2.85
N ARG A 405 29.01 -6.84 -3.36
CA ARG A 405 30.18 -7.18 -4.19
C ARG A 405 29.82 -7.05 -5.67
N SER A 406 30.70 -6.42 -6.45
CA SER A 406 30.55 -6.39 -7.92
C SER A 406 30.65 -7.80 -8.50
N ASN A 407 30.22 -7.99 -9.75
CA ASN A 407 30.24 -9.31 -10.39
C ASN A 407 31.65 -9.92 -10.41
N ASP A 408 32.68 -9.15 -10.77
CA ASP A 408 34.08 -9.55 -10.72
C ASP A 408 34.54 -10.02 -9.32
N GLN A 409 33.97 -9.45 -8.26
CA GLN A 409 34.26 -9.87 -6.88
C GLN A 409 33.47 -11.13 -6.51
N ARG A 410 32.20 -11.24 -6.94
CA ARG A 410 31.38 -12.45 -6.75
C ARG A 410 31.94 -13.68 -7.47
N LEU A 411 32.49 -13.51 -8.67
CA LEU A 411 33.20 -14.58 -9.39
C LEU A 411 34.45 -15.04 -8.62
N LYS A 412 35.26 -14.10 -8.11
CA LYS A 412 36.41 -14.41 -7.25
C LYS A 412 35.99 -15.15 -5.97
N ILE A 413 34.88 -14.74 -5.34
CA ILE A 413 34.30 -15.45 -4.19
C ILE A 413 33.91 -16.87 -4.58
N ARG A 414 33.10 -17.06 -5.64
CA ARG A 414 32.63 -18.36 -6.13
C ARG A 414 33.79 -19.33 -6.36
N ASP A 415 34.82 -18.88 -7.07
CA ASP A 415 35.97 -19.71 -7.42
C ASP A 415 36.85 -19.99 -6.18
N LYS A 416 37.09 -19.00 -5.30
CA LYS A 416 37.89 -19.17 -4.08
C LYS A 416 37.20 -20.04 -3.04
N TYR A 417 35.89 -19.91 -2.85
CA TYR A 417 35.07 -20.70 -1.93
C TYR A 417 35.27 -22.19 -2.21
N LYS A 418 35.23 -22.59 -3.49
CA LYS A 418 35.49 -23.95 -3.95
C LYS A 418 36.87 -24.47 -3.59
N THR A 419 37.90 -23.62 -3.65
CA THR A 419 39.26 -24.00 -3.21
C THR A 419 39.42 -24.06 -1.70
N MET A 420 38.63 -23.31 -0.93
CA MET A 420 38.73 -23.23 0.53
C MET A 420 37.96 -24.34 1.25
N PHE A 421 36.79 -24.71 0.75
CA PHE A 421 35.88 -25.66 1.43
C PHE A 421 35.67 -26.96 0.64
N GLY A 422 36.10 -27.03 -0.63
CA GLY A 422 35.84 -28.17 -1.51
C GLY A 422 34.37 -28.28 -1.99
N GLN A 423 33.52 -27.36 -1.54
CA GLN A 423 32.09 -27.27 -1.86
C GLN A 423 31.83 -26.21 -2.93
N ASP A 424 30.70 -26.32 -3.62
CA ASP A 424 30.32 -25.35 -4.64
C ASP A 424 29.31 -24.35 -4.04
N LEU A 425 29.68 -23.06 -4.00
CA LEU A 425 28.88 -22.01 -3.37
C LEU A 425 27.44 -21.95 -3.91
N GLU A 426 27.23 -22.27 -5.20
CA GLU A 426 25.90 -22.30 -5.79
C GLU A 426 25.06 -23.46 -5.24
N ASN A 427 25.68 -24.60 -4.92
CA ASN A 427 25.00 -25.76 -4.36
C ASN A 427 24.71 -25.61 -2.87
N ASP A 428 25.62 -24.99 -2.11
CA ASP A 428 25.38 -24.70 -0.69
C ASP A 428 24.21 -23.69 -0.56
N ILE A 429 24.21 -22.59 -1.33
CA ILE A 429 23.07 -21.65 -1.40
C ILE A 429 21.77 -22.35 -1.81
N LYS A 430 21.81 -23.33 -2.73
CA LYS A 430 20.61 -24.10 -3.11
C LYS A 430 20.06 -24.98 -1.99
N GLY A 431 20.92 -25.50 -1.12
CA GLY A 431 20.56 -26.33 0.02
C GLY A 431 19.92 -25.53 1.15
N ASP A 432 20.49 -24.36 1.45
CA ASP A 432 20.09 -23.49 2.55
C ASP A 432 18.90 -22.57 2.22
N THR A 433 18.83 -22.03 1.00
CA THR A 433 17.83 -21.02 0.63
C THR A 433 16.70 -21.57 -0.25
N SER A 434 15.58 -20.84 -0.35
CA SER A 434 14.46 -21.23 -1.21
C SER A 434 13.77 -20.06 -1.95
N GLY A 435 12.80 -20.40 -2.81
CA GLY A 435 11.98 -19.43 -3.55
C GLY A 435 12.75 -18.46 -4.45
N ASN A 436 12.20 -17.25 -4.60
CA ASN A 436 12.79 -16.18 -5.40
C ASN A 436 14.08 -15.62 -4.79
N PHE A 437 14.24 -15.68 -3.46
CA PHE A 437 15.47 -15.31 -2.77
C PHE A 437 16.66 -16.21 -3.20
N ARG A 438 16.48 -17.54 -3.18
CA ARG A 438 17.47 -18.47 -3.76
C ARG A 438 17.80 -18.14 -5.21
N LYS A 439 16.77 -17.89 -6.03
CA LYS A 439 16.92 -17.64 -7.47
C LYS A 439 17.81 -16.42 -7.74
N ILE A 440 17.57 -15.30 -7.06
CA ILE A 440 18.41 -14.11 -7.24
C ILE A 440 19.83 -14.33 -6.72
N LEU A 441 20.03 -14.93 -5.55
CA LEU A 441 21.39 -15.17 -5.01
C LEU A 441 22.24 -16.02 -5.96
N ILE A 442 21.68 -17.09 -6.54
CA ILE A 442 22.34 -17.91 -7.57
C ILE A 442 22.65 -17.09 -8.82
N ASN A 443 21.68 -16.33 -9.32
CA ASN A 443 21.85 -15.53 -10.54
C ASN A 443 22.95 -14.46 -10.41
N LEU A 444 23.19 -13.93 -9.19
CA LEU A 444 24.29 -12.99 -8.91
C LEU A 444 25.69 -13.63 -8.97
N LEU A 445 25.80 -14.97 -8.93
CA LEU A 445 27.07 -15.72 -9.04
C LEU A 445 27.47 -16.08 -10.48
N TYR A 446 26.60 -15.84 -11.46
CA TYR A 446 26.94 -15.97 -12.87
C TYR A 446 27.65 -14.71 -13.36
N SER A 447 28.65 -14.87 -14.22
CA SER A 447 29.16 -13.74 -14.99
C SER A 447 28.04 -13.18 -15.87
N PRO A 448 28.06 -11.91 -16.28
CA PRO A 448 26.87 -11.35 -16.90
C PRO A 448 26.61 -11.98 -18.29
N VAL A 449 27.64 -12.56 -18.93
CA VAL A 449 27.50 -13.37 -20.16
C VAL A 449 26.84 -14.72 -19.86
N GLU A 450 27.26 -15.42 -18.81
CA GLU A 450 26.62 -16.67 -18.37
C GLU A 450 25.14 -16.42 -17.99
N TYR A 451 24.85 -15.31 -17.31
CA TYR A 451 23.49 -14.94 -16.94
C TYR A 451 22.60 -14.70 -18.18
N ASP A 452 23.04 -13.89 -19.15
CA ASP A 452 22.33 -13.71 -20.41
C ASP A 452 22.11 -15.08 -21.12
N CYS A 453 23.08 -15.99 -21.08
CA CYS A 453 22.92 -17.34 -21.65
C CYS A 453 21.85 -18.18 -20.94
N TYR A 454 21.79 -18.15 -19.60
CA TYR A 454 20.76 -18.85 -18.83
C TYR A 454 19.36 -18.25 -19.02
N GLU A 455 19.24 -16.92 -19.13
CA GLU A 455 17.97 -16.25 -19.42
C GLU A 455 17.47 -16.61 -20.83
N LEU A 456 18.34 -16.56 -21.86
CA LEU A 456 18.01 -17.00 -23.22
C LEU A 456 17.66 -18.51 -23.27
N GLN A 457 18.37 -19.35 -22.52
CA GLN A 457 18.06 -20.77 -22.43
C GLN A 457 16.71 -21.01 -21.75
N ARG A 458 16.33 -20.22 -20.73
CA ARG A 458 15.00 -20.28 -20.09
C ARG A 458 13.91 -19.78 -21.04
N ALA A 459 14.18 -18.74 -21.83
CA ALA A 459 13.22 -18.18 -22.78
C ALA A 459 12.86 -19.15 -23.93
N ILE A 460 13.78 -20.03 -24.34
CA ILE A 460 13.58 -21.01 -25.42
C ILE A 460 13.12 -22.40 -24.89
N LYS A 461 13.45 -22.74 -23.63
CA LYS A 461 13.22 -24.09 -23.10
C LYS A 461 11.87 -24.20 -22.39
N GLY A 462 10.84 -24.64 -23.11
CA GLY A 462 9.55 -24.95 -22.51
C GLY A 462 8.51 -25.45 -23.51
N LEU A 463 7.24 -25.38 -23.10
CA LEU A 463 6.12 -25.39 -24.02
C LEU A 463 5.81 -23.93 -24.38
N GLY A 464 6.30 -23.48 -25.53
CA GLY A 464 6.26 -22.09 -25.97
C GLY A 464 7.51 -21.29 -25.60
N THR A 465 7.60 -20.10 -26.20
CA THR A 465 8.79 -19.22 -26.18
C THR A 465 8.49 -17.93 -25.42
N ASN A 466 9.40 -17.48 -24.55
CA ASN A 466 9.33 -16.13 -23.99
C ASN A 466 9.99 -15.14 -24.96
N ASP A 467 9.22 -14.73 -25.97
CA ASP A 467 9.64 -13.77 -26.99
C ASP A 467 10.11 -12.45 -26.38
N GLU A 468 9.53 -12.00 -25.27
CA GLU A 468 9.84 -10.72 -24.63
C GLU A 468 11.26 -10.71 -24.05
N ALA A 469 11.65 -11.78 -23.35
CA ALA A 469 13.01 -11.96 -22.83
C ALA A 469 14.04 -12.11 -23.97
N LEU A 470 13.70 -12.82 -25.05
CA LEU A 470 14.54 -12.90 -26.26
C LEU A 470 14.77 -11.52 -26.87
N ILE A 471 13.70 -10.76 -27.07
CA ILE A 471 13.72 -9.41 -27.65
C ILE A 471 14.54 -8.45 -26.78
N GLU A 472 14.26 -8.41 -25.48
CA GLU A 472 14.92 -7.49 -24.54
C GLU A 472 16.43 -7.71 -24.51
N ILE A 473 16.89 -8.96 -24.40
CA ILE A 473 18.33 -9.27 -24.40
C ILE A 473 18.93 -8.91 -25.77
N LEU A 474 18.42 -9.48 -26.87
CA LEU A 474 19.06 -9.35 -28.18
C LEU A 474 19.03 -7.92 -28.75
N ALA A 475 18.04 -7.10 -28.40
CA ALA A 475 17.96 -5.71 -28.84
C ALA A 475 18.77 -4.73 -27.96
N SER A 476 19.08 -5.08 -26.71
CA SER A 476 19.72 -4.16 -25.75
C SER A 476 21.22 -4.39 -25.50
N ARG A 477 21.73 -5.62 -25.70
CA ARG A 477 23.15 -5.92 -25.49
C ARG A 477 24.00 -5.39 -26.65
N SER A 478 25.25 -4.98 -26.36
CA SER A 478 26.21 -4.52 -27.38
C SER A 478 26.71 -5.66 -28.26
N ASN A 479 27.25 -5.35 -29.44
CA ASN A 479 27.79 -6.36 -30.36
C ASN A 479 28.85 -7.26 -29.70
N LYS A 480 29.80 -6.66 -28.96
CA LYS A 480 30.82 -7.39 -28.19
C LYS A 480 30.19 -8.40 -27.23
N ARG A 481 29.08 -8.03 -26.58
CA ARG A 481 28.35 -8.89 -25.66
C ARG A 481 27.58 -10.00 -26.39
N LEU A 482 26.92 -9.70 -27.50
CA LEU A 482 26.19 -10.70 -28.29
C LEU A 482 27.11 -11.79 -28.87
N ARG A 483 28.30 -11.43 -29.33
CA ARG A 483 29.33 -12.40 -29.75
C ARG A 483 29.77 -13.29 -28.58
N ALA A 484 30.06 -12.70 -27.42
CA ALA A 484 30.42 -13.45 -26.21
C ALA A 484 29.30 -14.39 -25.74
N ILE A 485 28.02 -13.99 -25.87
CA ILE A 485 26.86 -14.84 -25.59
C ILE A 485 26.82 -16.05 -26.52
N ASN A 486 27.00 -15.88 -27.83
CA ASN A 486 27.05 -17.01 -28.77
C ASN A 486 28.16 -18.02 -28.41
N ASP A 487 29.37 -17.52 -28.12
CA ASP A 487 30.51 -18.36 -27.75
C ASP A 487 30.31 -19.09 -26.41
N GLN A 488 29.68 -18.44 -25.43
CA GLN A 488 29.49 -19.00 -24.08
C GLN A 488 28.28 -19.93 -24.01
N TYR A 489 27.19 -19.64 -24.70
CA TYR A 489 26.01 -20.51 -24.79
C TYR A 489 26.37 -21.88 -25.37
N ALA A 490 27.21 -21.90 -26.40
CA ALA A 490 27.74 -23.14 -26.99
C ALA A 490 28.54 -23.98 -25.98
N LYS A 491 29.30 -23.36 -25.09
CA LYS A 491 30.07 -24.04 -24.03
C LYS A 491 29.19 -24.54 -22.89
N LEU A 492 28.21 -23.73 -22.45
CA LEU A 492 27.33 -24.06 -21.32
C LEU A 492 26.33 -25.18 -21.64
N PHE A 493 25.75 -25.16 -22.84
CA PHE A 493 24.63 -26.05 -23.19
C PHE A 493 24.95 -27.08 -24.27
N ASN A 494 26.15 -27.04 -24.86
CA ASN A 494 26.56 -27.87 -26.00
C ASN A 494 25.57 -27.76 -27.19
N GLN A 495 25.02 -26.56 -27.40
CA GLN A 495 23.99 -26.25 -28.39
C GLN A 495 24.27 -24.87 -29.02
N SER A 496 23.82 -24.67 -30.26
CA SER A 496 23.91 -23.37 -30.93
C SER A 496 22.67 -22.53 -30.60
N LEU A 497 22.88 -21.36 -30.00
CA LEU A 497 21.82 -20.39 -29.71
C LEU A 497 21.04 -20.00 -30.99
N GLU A 498 21.75 -19.74 -32.09
CA GLU A 498 21.15 -19.50 -33.40
C GLU A 498 20.25 -20.65 -33.83
N LYS A 499 20.72 -21.90 -33.79
CA LYS A 499 19.88 -23.07 -34.16
C LYS A 499 18.66 -23.21 -33.25
N ASN A 500 18.81 -22.96 -31.95
CA ASN A 500 17.72 -23.01 -30.99
C ASN A 500 16.65 -21.94 -31.32
N ILE A 501 17.06 -20.69 -31.56
CA ILE A 501 16.15 -19.62 -32.01
C ILE A 501 15.52 -19.95 -33.38
N VAL A 502 16.28 -20.54 -34.32
CA VAL A 502 15.79 -20.90 -35.66
C VAL A 502 14.70 -21.96 -35.62
N ASN A 503 14.78 -22.88 -34.66
CA ASN A 503 13.82 -23.97 -34.46
C ASN A 503 12.56 -23.51 -33.72
N ASP A 504 12.71 -22.63 -32.74
CA ASP A 504 11.63 -22.19 -31.86
C ASP A 504 10.82 -21.00 -32.42
N THR A 505 11.41 -20.21 -33.33
CA THR A 505 10.79 -19.02 -33.92
C THR A 505 10.58 -19.12 -35.43
N SER A 506 9.66 -18.30 -35.97
CA SER A 506 9.25 -18.36 -37.38
C SER A 506 9.11 -16.99 -38.04
N GLY A 507 8.86 -16.99 -39.35
CA GLY A 507 8.56 -15.78 -40.14
C GLY A 507 9.64 -14.69 -40.07
N HIS A 508 9.19 -13.44 -40.10
CA HIS A 508 10.06 -12.26 -40.01
C HIS A 508 10.56 -12.02 -38.58
N PHE A 509 9.87 -12.51 -37.55
CA PHE A 509 10.35 -12.46 -36.18
C PHE A 509 11.66 -13.25 -36.01
N LYS A 510 11.74 -14.47 -36.57
CA LYS A 510 13.00 -15.21 -36.66
C LYS A 510 14.11 -14.40 -37.35
N LYS A 511 13.81 -13.79 -38.51
CA LYS A 511 14.80 -12.98 -39.25
C LYS A 511 15.33 -11.82 -38.39
N LEU A 512 14.45 -11.16 -37.64
CA LEU A 512 14.80 -10.07 -36.72
C LEU A 512 15.75 -10.57 -35.61
N LEU A 513 15.41 -11.66 -34.92
CA LEU A 513 16.25 -12.19 -33.85
C LEU A 513 17.64 -12.62 -34.35
N ILE A 514 17.73 -13.25 -35.53
CA ILE A 514 19.03 -13.62 -36.12
C ILE A 514 19.84 -12.40 -36.54
N ALA A 515 19.21 -11.37 -37.13
CA ALA A 515 19.89 -10.12 -37.49
C ALA A 515 20.45 -9.38 -36.27
N LEU A 516 19.75 -9.42 -35.12
CA LEU A 516 20.29 -8.93 -33.85
C LEU A 516 21.44 -9.80 -33.34
N LEU A 517 21.23 -11.12 -33.27
CA LEU A 517 22.16 -12.10 -32.70
C LEU A 517 23.55 -12.09 -33.37
N GLN A 518 23.63 -11.70 -34.64
CA GLN A 518 24.89 -11.56 -35.37
C GLN A 518 25.85 -10.56 -34.71
N GLY A 519 25.37 -9.55 -33.97
CA GLY A 519 26.22 -8.56 -33.32
C GLY A 519 27.09 -7.78 -34.33
N GLN A 520 26.45 -7.29 -35.40
CA GLN A 520 27.08 -6.58 -36.52
C GLN A 520 26.53 -5.15 -36.74
N ARG A 521 25.82 -4.58 -35.75
CA ARG A 521 25.39 -3.18 -35.78
C ARG A 521 26.61 -2.26 -35.94
N SER A 522 26.51 -1.22 -36.76
CA SER A 522 27.55 -0.19 -36.83
C SER A 522 27.78 0.46 -35.46
N GLU A 523 29.04 0.55 -35.04
CA GLU A 523 29.46 1.23 -33.80
C GLU A 523 30.00 2.65 -34.09
N SER A 524 29.66 3.21 -35.25
CA SER A 524 30.07 4.58 -35.63
C SER A 524 29.26 5.63 -34.86
N ASN A 525 29.98 6.50 -34.15
CA ASN A 525 29.43 7.74 -33.58
C ASN A 525 29.35 8.89 -34.60
N GLN A 526 29.82 8.70 -35.83
CA GLN A 526 29.68 9.68 -36.92
C GLN A 526 28.33 9.54 -37.61
N ILE A 527 27.69 10.68 -37.89
CA ILE A 527 26.41 10.79 -38.58
C ILE A 527 26.64 10.96 -40.08
N ASN A 528 25.89 10.24 -40.90
CA ASN A 528 25.86 10.37 -42.36
C ASN A 528 24.53 10.96 -42.81
N GLU A 529 24.48 12.28 -43.06
CA GLU A 529 23.25 13.02 -43.38
C GLU A 529 22.52 12.52 -44.64
N ASN A 530 23.27 12.13 -45.67
CA ASN A 530 22.71 11.57 -46.89
C ASN A 530 22.01 10.24 -46.61
N GLU A 531 22.61 9.42 -45.75
CA GLU A 531 22.04 8.15 -45.31
C GLU A 531 20.86 8.34 -44.34
N ILE A 532 20.84 9.39 -43.50
CA ILE A 532 19.64 9.72 -42.69
C ILE A 532 18.43 9.91 -43.60
N LYS A 533 18.53 10.84 -44.56
CA LYS A 533 17.41 11.19 -45.46
C LYS A 533 16.97 9.99 -46.29
N ASN A 534 17.92 9.17 -46.74
CA ASN A 534 17.66 7.97 -47.53
C ASN A 534 17.02 6.83 -46.70
N ASP A 535 17.47 6.59 -45.48
CA ASP A 535 16.90 5.56 -44.59
C ASP A 535 15.51 5.95 -44.09
N ALA A 536 15.32 7.22 -43.68
CA ALA A 536 14.03 7.75 -43.27
C ALA A 536 12.99 7.63 -44.41
N LYS A 537 13.39 7.99 -45.64
CA LYS A 537 12.57 7.76 -46.83
C LYS A 537 12.32 6.27 -47.08
N GLN A 538 13.34 5.41 -47.03
CA GLN A 538 13.17 3.97 -47.24
C GLN A 538 12.22 3.34 -46.21
N LEU A 539 12.25 3.74 -44.93
CA LEU A 539 11.29 3.27 -43.92
C LEU A 539 9.87 3.72 -44.25
N TYR A 540 9.68 4.96 -44.71
CA TYR A 540 8.37 5.49 -45.10
C TYR A 540 7.82 4.76 -46.35
N GLU A 541 8.67 4.50 -47.34
CA GLU A 541 8.34 3.71 -48.54
C GLU A 541 8.21 2.20 -48.25
N ALA A 542 8.76 1.73 -47.11
CA ALA A 542 8.62 0.36 -46.63
C ALA A 542 7.34 0.11 -45.83
N GLY A 543 6.72 1.13 -45.25
CA GLY A 543 5.41 1.05 -44.59
C GLY A 543 4.37 1.88 -45.33
N GLU A 544 4.10 3.07 -44.79
CA GLU A 544 2.93 3.92 -45.07
C GLU A 544 2.63 4.26 -46.55
N LYS A 545 3.61 4.20 -47.46
CA LYS A 545 3.40 4.51 -48.87
C LYS A 545 2.74 3.37 -49.67
N LYS A 546 2.56 2.19 -49.07
CA LYS A 546 1.99 1.00 -49.72
C LYS A 546 1.06 0.24 -48.78
N TRP A 547 0.31 -0.72 -49.33
CA TRP A 547 -0.54 -1.60 -48.54
C TRP A 547 0.28 -2.78 -48.02
N GLY A 548 0.49 -2.84 -46.70
CA GLY A 548 1.34 -3.82 -46.03
C GLY A 548 2.82 -3.40 -45.95
N THR A 549 3.56 -3.97 -45.01
CA THR A 549 4.96 -3.61 -44.74
C THR A 549 5.95 -4.38 -45.61
N ASP A 550 7.12 -3.81 -45.84
CA ASP A 550 8.35 -4.55 -46.12
C ASP A 550 9.15 -4.65 -44.82
N GLU A 551 8.86 -5.69 -44.04
CA GLU A 551 9.50 -5.92 -42.74
C GLU A 551 10.99 -6.24 -42.92
N SER A 552 11.40 -6.74 -44.09
CA SER A 552 12.81 -7.00 -44.38
C SER A 552 13.62 -5.70 -44.46
N LYS A 553 13.03 -4.62 -45.02
CA LYS A 553 13.64 -3.28 -45.02
C LYS A 553 13.71 -2.67 -43.62
N PHE A 554 12.66 -2.83 -42.80
CA PHE A 554 12.69 -2.43 -41.39
C PHE A 554 13.80 -3.14 -40.61
N ILE A 555 13.89 -4.47 -40.72
CA ILE A 555 14.96 -5.27 -40.09
C ILE A 555 16.34 -4.82 -40.60
N GLN A 556 16.50 -4.64 -41.92
CA GLN A 556 17.76 -4.20 -42.53
C GLN A 556 18.28 -2.89 -41.91
N ILE A 557 17.43 -1.87 -41.79
CA ILE A 557 17.84 -0.55 -41.28
C ILE A 557 18.00 -0.61 -39.75
N LEU A 558 16.99 -1.10 -39.03
CA LEU A 558 16.93 -1.03 -37.57
C LEU A 558 17.97 -1.93 -36.87
N CYS A 559 18.46 -3.01 -37.50
CA CYS A 559 19.51 -3.85 -36.93
C CYS A 559 20.94 -3.39 -37.24
N ASN A 560 21.17 -2.69 -38.37
CA ASN A 560 22.53 -2.42 -38.86
C ASN A 560 23.05 -0.99 -38.61
N ARG A 561 22.17 0.01 -38.51
CA ARG A 561 22.58 1.41 -38.26
C ARG A 561 23.01 1.64 -36.81
N SER A 562 23.95 2.55 -36.58
CA SER A 562 24.41 2.88 -35.23
C SER A 562 23.33 3.61 -34.43
N ASP A 563 23.44 3.55 -33.09
CA ASP A 563 22.51 4.21 -32.16
C ASP A 563 22.34 5.71 -32.50
N VAL A 564 23.45 6.40 -32.80
CA VAL A 564 23.46 7.83 -33.16
C VAL A 564 22.76 8.08 -34.50
N GLN A 565 23.04 7.28 -35.53
CA GLN A 565 22.40 7.38 -36.83
C GLN A 565 20.89 7.11 -36.75
N LEU A 566 20.46 6.12 -35.96
CA LEU A 566 19.04 5.77 -35.82
C LEU A 566 18.22 6.85 -35.11
N LYS A 567 18.75 7.49 -34.07
CA LYS A 567 18.10 8.63 -33.42
C LYS A 567 17.73 9.71 -34.45
N ALA A 568 18.71 10.13 -35.26
CA ALA A 568 18.51 11.14 -36.30
C ALA A 568 17.59 10.65 -37.45
N VAL A 569 17.63 9.36 -37.81
CA VAL A 569 16.66 8.76 -38.77
C VAL A 569 15.23 8.84 -38.25
N PHE A 570 14.98 8.65 -36.95
CA PHE A 570 13.63 8.74 -36.38
C PHE A 570 13.09 10.18 -36.38
N GLU A 571 13.95 11.18 -36.12
CA GLU A 571 13.60 12.60 -36.21
C GLU A 571 13.22 13.00 -37.65
N VAL A 572 14.04 12.60 -38.63
CA VAL A 572 13.78 12.91 -40.05
C VAL A 572 12.61 12.10 -40.61
N TYR A 573 12.36 10.88 -40.12
CA TYR A 573 11.18 10.08 -40.51
C TYR A 573 9.86 10.82 -40.27
N GLN A 574 9.74 11.52 -39.15
CA GLN A 574 8.52 12.27 -38.79
C GLN A 574 8.18 13.35 -39.83
N GLN A 575 9.18 13.90 -40.53
CA GLN A 575 9.00 14.88 -41.61
C GLN A 575 8.33 14.27 -42.86
N TYR A 576 8.59 13.00 -43.16
CA TYR A 576 7.98 12.29 -44.29
C TYR A 576 6.59 11.73 -43.95
N SER A 577 6.47 11.05 -42.80
CA SER A 577 5.25 10.32 -42.41
C SER A 577 4.17 11.23 -41.82
N LYS A 578 4.56 12.32 -41.15
CA LYS A 578 3.72 13.10 -40.20
C LYS A 578 3.24 12.29 -38.98
N LYS A 579 3.65 11.02 -38.84
CA LYS A 579 3.47 10.20 -37.64
C LYS A 579 4.82 9.80 -37.05
N ASP A 580 4.80 9.36 -35.80
CA ASP A 580 5.96 8.75 -35.15
C ASP A 580 6.23 7.34 -35.70
N ILE A 581 7.51 6.95 -35.78
CA ILE A 581 7.92 5.63 -36.25
C ILE A 581 7.32 4.48 -35.41
N GLU A 582 7.10 4.66 -34.09
CA GLU A 582 6.41 3.66 -33.28
C GLU A 582 4.92 3.53 -33.60
N VAL A 583 4.28 4.62 -34.05
CA VAL A 583 2.87 4.57 -34.49
C VAL A 583 2.78 3.81 -35.81
N ASN A 584 3.71 4.06 -36.74
CA ASN A 584 3.80 3.31 -37.99
C ASN A 584 4.04 1.81 -37.75
N ILE A 585 5.05 1.44 -36.95
CA ILE A 585 5.34 0.02 -36.64
C ILE A 585 4.12 -0.68 -36.03
N LYS A 586 3.34 0.00 -35.16
CA LYS A 586 2.11 -0.53 -34.55
C LYS A 586 0.94 -0.69 -35.53
N SER A 587 0.81 0.17 -36.54
CA SER A 587 -0.28 0.05 -37.53
C SER A 587 0.06 -0.94 -38.64
N GLU A 588 1.34 -1.06 -38.99
CA GLU A 588 1.80 -1.87 -40.12
C GLU A 588 2.17 -3.31 -39.73
N THR A 589 2.70 -3.53 -38.52
CA THR A 589 3.17 -4.86 -38.07
C THR A 589 2.45 -5.35 -36.82
N SER A 590 2.40 -6.68 -36.61
CA SER A 590 1.73 -7.30 -35.47
C SER A 590 2.59 -8.36 -34.76
N GLY A 591 2.14 -8.78 -33.57
CA GLY A 591 2.74 -9.86 -32.78
C GLY A 591 4.19 -9.61 -32.36
N SER A 592 4.96 -10.69 -32.20
CA SER A 592 6.34 -10.67 -31.69
C SER A 592 7.30 -9.85 -32.57
N LEU A 593 7.03 -9.76 -33.88
CA LEU A 593 7.79 -8.87 -34.77
C LEU A 593 7.57 -7.39 -34.40
N CYS A 594 6.31 -6.97 -34.23
CA CYS A 594 5.98 -5.60 -33.82
C CYS A 594 6.67 -5.24 -32.50
N ASN A 595 6.55 -6.13 -31.51
CA ASN A 595 7.23 -5.98 -30.22
C ASN A 595 8.76 -5.85 -30.38
N GLY A 596 9.38 -6.69 -31.23
CA GLY A 596 10.81 -6.66 -31.49
C GLY A 596 11.29 -5.35 -32.13
N LEU A 597 10.59 -4.88 -33.17
CA LEU A 597 10.91 -3.62 -33.84
C LEU A 597 10.71 -2.41 -32.91
N LEU A 598 9.62 -2.38 -32.12
CA LEU A 598 9.38 -1.34 -31.11
C LEU A 598 10.44 -1.33 -30.02
N THR A 599 10.89 -2.50 -29.54
CA THR A 599 11.95 -2.57 -28.52
C THR A 599 13.26 -2.00 -29.05
N ILE A 600 13.65 -2.30 -30.31
CA ILE A 600 14.83 -1.65 -30.90
C ILE A 600 14.66 -0.13 -30.90
N VAL A 601 13.55 0.40 -31.43
CA VAL A 601 13.32 1.85 -31.48
C VAL A 601 13.43 2.48 -30.09
N ARG A 602 12.83 1.87 -29.06
CA ARG A 602 12.86 2.37 -27.68
C ARG A 602 14.24 2.32 -27.05
N VAL A 603 14.96 1.21 -27.20
CA VAL A 603 16.34 1.07 -26.72
C VAL A 603 17.27 2.09 -27.39
N MET A 604 17.11 2.32 -28.70
CA MET A 604 17.90 3.31 -29.45
C MET A 604 17.56 4.75 -29.03
N ARG A 605 16.27 5.06 -28.76
CA ARG A 605 15.85 6.37 -28.26
C ARG A 605 16.37 6.65 -26.85
N ASN A 606 15.96 5.81 -25.89
CA ASN A 606 16.24 5.94 -24.47
C ASN A 606 16.34 4.56 -23.81
N ARG A 607 17.57 4.03 -23.71
CA ARG A 607 17.86 2.72 -23.13
C ARG A 607 17.49 2.63 -21.63
N PRO A 608 17.84 3.61 -20.77
CA PRO A 608 17.33 3.66 -19.40
C PRO A 608 15.80 3.69 -19.31
N GLY A 609 15.14 4.54 -20.11
CA GLY A 609 13.67 4.64 -20.17
C GLY A 609 12.97 3.36 -20.62
N PHE A 610 13.59 2.58 -21.52
CA PHE A 610 13.12 1.25 -21.89
C PHE A 610 13.15 0.29 -20.68
N PHE A 611 14.28 0.20 -19.97
CA PHE A 611 14.37 -0.68 -18.79
C PHE A 611 13.48 -0.21 -17.62
N ALA A 612 13.30 1.09 -17.45
CA ALA A 612 12.33 1.65 -16.52
C ALA A 612 10.89 1.22 -16.86
N TYR A 613 10.53 1.20 -18.15
CA TYR A 613 9.24 0.66 -18.61
C TYR A 613 9.11 -0.86 -18.37
N GLN A 614 10.18 -1.64 -18.57
CA GLN A 614 10.19 -3.08 -18.27
C GLN A 614 9.97 -3.34 -16.78
N LEU A 615 10.68 -2.63 -15.89
CA LEU A 615 10.46 -2.69 -14.44
C LEU A 615 9.03 -2.26 -14.06
N LYS A 616 8.46 -1.26 -14.75
CA LYS A 616 7.08 -0.83 -14.54
C LYS A 616 6.11 -1.96 -14.89
N LYS A 617 6.37 -2.69 -15.97
CA LYS A 617 5.55 -3.84 -16.37
C LYS A 617 5.68 -4.98 -15.36
N ALA A 618 6.90 -5.28 -14.90
CA ALA A 618 7.18 -6.33 -13.92
C ALA A 618 6.46 -6.09 -12.57
N LEU A 619 6.35 -4.82 -12.15
CA LEU A 619 5.72 -4.38 -10.91
C LEU A 619 4.28 -3.87 -11.12
N LYS A 620 3.58 -4.32 -12.18
CA LYS A 620 2.20 -3.88 -12.48
C LYS A 620 1.21 -5.04 -12.36
N GLY A 621 0.46 -5.06 -11.27
CA GLY A 621 -0.76 -5.85 -11.16
C GLY A 621 -1.08 -6.25 -9.73
N ALA A 622 -1.80 -7.36 -9.59
CA ALA A 622 -1.93 -8.09 -8.34
C ALA A 622 -0.88 -9.22 -8.33
N GLY A 623 0.40 -8.84 -8.25
CA GLY A 623 1.55 -9.74 -8.33
C GLY A 623 2.70 -9.14 -9.14
N THR A 624 3.92 -9.63 -8.88
CA THR A 624 5.16 -9.22 -9.54
C THR A 624 5.56 -10.27 -10.58
N ASP A 625 6.09 -9.85 -11.73
CA ASP A 625 6.89 -10.74 -12.59
C ASP A 625 8.33 -10.77 -12.07
N GLU A 626 8.65 -11.72 -11.20
CA GLU A 626 9.99 -11.80 -10.63
C GLU A 626 11.06 -12.20 -11.66
N ASP A 627 10.68 -12.78 -12.79
CA ASP A 627 11.62 -13.19 -13.83
C ASP A 627 12.10 -11.98 -14.66
N GLU A 628 11.18 -11.08 -15.00
CA GLU A 628 11.48 -9.76 -15.56
C GLU A 628 12.24 -8.89 -14.56
N LEU A 629 11.75 -8.79 -13.31
CA LEU A 629 12.33 -7.94 -12.27
C LEU A 629 13.79 -8.34 -11.97
N ASN A 630 14.06 -9.63 -11.78
CA ASN A 630 15.41 -10.14 -11.58
C ASN A 630 16.30 -9.90 -12.80
N ARG A 631 15.80 -10.16 -14.02
CA ARG A 631 16.59 -10.00 -15.23
C ARG A 631 17.03 -8.56 -15.46
N VAL A 632 16.14 -7.59 -15.27
CA VAL A 632 16.50 -6.17 -15.39
C VAL A 632 17.41 -5.74 -14.24
N ILE A 633 17.09 -6.05 -12.98
CA ILE A 633 17.92 -5.58 -11.85
C ILE A 633 19.34 -6.16 -11.91
N ILE A 634 19.50 -7.46 -12.15
CA ILE A 634 20.82 -8.10 -12.20
C ILE A 634 21.63 -7.64 -13.41
N SER A 635 21.00 -7.46 -14.57
CA SER A 635 21.73 -7.05 -15.79
C SER A 635 22.08 -5.57 -15.85
N ARG A 636 21.42 -4.71 -15.03
CA ARG A 636 21.58 -3.25 -15.07
C ARG A 636 22.18 -2.63 -13.79
N CYS A 637 22.21 -3.32 -12.64
CA CYS A 637 22.70 -2.75 -11.37
C CYS A 637 24.17 -2.30 -11.40
N GLU A 638 25.02 -2.90 -12.25
CA GLU A 638 26.42 -2.50 -12.46
C GLU A 638 26.61 -1.69 -13.77
N VAL A 639 25.54 -1.17 -14.39
CA VAL A 639 25.57 -0.49 -15.70
C VAL A 639 24.98 0.92 -15.68
N ASP A 640 23.66 1.04 -15.56
CA ASP A 640 22.91 2.31 -15.72
C ASP A 640 21.67 2.39 -14.80
N MET A 641 21.67 1.63 -13.70
CA MET A 641 20.55 1.58 -12.78
C MET A 641 20.20 2.94 -12.16
N ILE A 642 21.15 3.87 -12.03
CA ILE A 642 20.84 5.24 -11.56
C ILE A 642 19.92 5.95 -12.56
N GLN A 643 20.26 5.94 -13.85
CA GLN A 643 19.43 6.54 -14.90
C GLN A 643 18.11 5.80 -15.08
N ILE A 644 18.09 4.48 -14.89
CA ILE A 644 16.86 3.69 -14.90
C ILE A 644 15.92 4.12 -13.77
N LYS A 645 16.43 4.38 -12.56
CA LYS A 645 15.63 4.87 -11.43
C LYS A 645 15.06 6.27 -11.70
N GLU A 646 15.86 7.18 -12.23
CA GLU A 646 15.42 8.52 -12.64
C GLU A 646 14.28 8.45 -13.67
N GLU A 647 14.45 7.65 -14.72
CA GLU A 647 13.40 7.42 -15.73
C GLU A 647 12.18 6.69 -15.16
N TYR A 648 12.39 5.76 -14.22
CA TYR A 648 11.30 5.07 -13.53
C TYR A 648 10.43 6.05 -12.76
N GLU A 649 11.05 6.93 -11.97
CA GLU A 649 10.35 7.96 -11.22
C GLU A 649 9.68 8.99 -12.15
N ASN A 650 10.32 9.34 -13.27
CA ASN A 650 9.71 10.16 -14.31
C ASN A 650 8.43 9.53 -14.89
N ILE A 651 8.42 8.22 -15.13
CA ILE A 651 7.31 7.46 -15.72
C ILE A 651 6.21 7.08 -14.70
N MET A 652 6.58 6.91 -13.42
CA MET A 652 5.70 6.35 -12.37
C MET A 652 5.31 7.35 -11.28
N LYS A 653 5.97 8.50 -11.20
CA LYS A 653 5.85 9.50 -10.12
C LYS A 653 5.99 8.89 -8.72
N ARG A 654 6.87 7.89 -8.64
CA ARG A 654 7.19 7.06 -7.47
C ARG A 654 8.55 6.40 -7.72
N SER A 655 9.41 6.34 -6.71
CA SER A 655 10.72 5.70 -6.84
C SER A 655 10.61 4.19 -7.08
N LEU A 656 11.64 3.61 -7.70
CA LEU A 656 11.73 2.18 -7.94
C LEU A 656 11.79 1.39 -6.62
N GLU A 657 12.52 1.94 -5.63
CA GLU A 657 12.63 1.42 -4.27
C GLU A 657 11.28 1.31 -3.58
N ASP A 658 10.48 2.39 -3.59
CA ASP A 658 9.13 2.39 -3.04
C ASP A 658 8.25 1.32 -3.69
N HIS A 659 8.44 1.08 -4.99
CA HIS A 659 7.63 0.10 -5.70
C HIS A 659 8.02 -1.32 -5.34
N ILE A 660 9.30 -1.66 -5.44
CA ILE A 660 9.83 -2.96 -5.03
C ILE A 660 9.52 -3.23 -3.55
N HIS A 661 9.60 -2.23 -2.67
CA HIS A 661 9.36 -2.42 -1.25
C HIS A 661 7.93 -2.92 -0.94
N ASN A 662 6.95 -2.47 -1.72
CA ASN A 662 5.53 -2.78 -1.49
C ASN A 662 5.03 -3.97 -2.32
N ASP A 663 5.66 -4.28 -3.46
CA ASP A 663 5.26 -5.39 -4.34
C ASP A 663 6.01 -6.69 -4.01
N THR A 664 7.18 -6.60 -3.34
CA THR A 664 7.98 -7.75 -2.89
C THR A 664 8.08 -7.81 -1.36
N SER A 665 8.50 -8.96 -0.81
CA SER A 665 8.63 -9.15 0.66
C SER A 665 9.83 -10.02 1.05
N GLY A 666 10.06 -10.15 2.36
CA GLY A 666 11.13 -10.97 2.94
C GLY A 666 12.54 -10.58 2.47
N ASP A 667 13.44 -11.56 2.48
CA ASP A 667 14.85 -11.40 2.11
C ASP A 667 15.05 -11.18 0.61
N TYR A 668 14.11 -11.65 -0.21
CA TYR A 668 14.03 -11.32 -1.64
C TYR A 668 13.88 -9.81 -1.86
N ARG A 669 13.01 -9.13 -1.11
CA ARG A 669 12.94 -7.67 -1.11
C ARG A 669 14.25 -7.03 -0.65
N LYS A 670 14.85 -7.52 0.43
CA LYS A 670 16.10 -6.96 0.99
C LYS A 670 17.21 -6.94 -0.07
N ILE A 671 17.46 -8.07 -0.75
CA ILE A 671 18.51 -8.14 -1.79
C ILE A 671 18.20 -7.26 -3.00
N LEU A 672 16.95 -7.20 -3.47
CA LEU A 672 16.57 -6.32 -4.58
C LEU A 672 16.86 -4.85 -4.26
N LEU A 673 16.44 -4.39 -3.07
CA LEU A 673 16.71 -3.03 -2.59
C LEU A 673 18.21 -2.78 -2.43
N GLU A 674 18.97 -3.74 -1.87
CA GLU A 674 20.42 -3.62 -1.72
C GLU A 674 21.15 -3.56 -3.07
N LEU A 675 20.61 -4.15 -4.16
CA LEU A 675 21.19 -4.04 -5.51
C LEU A 675 20.94 -2.66 -6.16
N ILE A 676 19.80 -2.02 -5.91
CA ILE A 676 19.44 -0.70 -6.51
C ILE A 676 19.74 0.51 -5.61
N LYS A 677 20.26 0.26 -4.41
CA LYS A 677 20.74 1.26 -3.44
C LYS A 677 21.85 2.13 -4.02
N ASP A 678 21.75 3.44 -3.85
CA ASP A 678 22.69 4.40 -4.46
C ASP A 678 24.12 4.21 -3.94
N PRO A 679 25.16 4.43 -4.78
CA PRO A 679 26.55 4.29 -4.37
C PRO A 679 26.92 5.19 -3.18
N SER A 680 26.35 6.39 -3.09
CA SER A 680 26.52 7.35 -1.99
C SER A 680 26.04 6.82 -0.62
N GLN A 681 25.12 5.85 -0.63
CA GLN A 681 24.62 5.18 0.57
C GLN A 681 25.51 4.00 1.00
N ARG A 682 26.36 3.48 0.09
CA ARG A 682 27.32 2.38 0.38
C ARG A 682 28.64 2.87 0.95
N THR A 683 29.09 4.07 0.56
CA THR A 683 30.40 4.63 0.93
C THR A 683 30.43 5.39 2.26
N ARG A 684 29.33 5.43 3.02
CA ARG A 684 29.33 5.93 4.41
C ARG A 684 30.06 4.98 5.36
N GLN A 685 31.39 4.96 5.28
CA GLN A 685 32.21 4.72 6.47
C GLN A 685 31.81 5.76 7.53
N LYS A 686 31.70 5.35 8.80
CA LYS A 686 31.51 6.31 9.91
C LYS A 686 32.65 7.32 9.85
N PRO A 687 32.39 8.64 9.69
CA PRO A 687 33.45 9.63 9.79
C PRO A 687 34.00 9.62 11.22
N GLU A 688 35.32 9.49 11.36
CA GLU A 688 35.96 9.83 12.62
C GLU A 688 35.71 11.31 12.94
N LYS A 689 35.58 11.61 14.24
CA LYS A 689 35.22 12.95 14.72
C LYS A 689 36.35 13.95 14.54
N THR A 690 36.45 14.59 13.38
CA THR A 690 37.25 15.81 13.20
C THR A 690 36.37 17.04 13.17
N LYS A 691 36.47 17.85 14.24
CA LYS A 691 35.85 19.17 14.31
C LYS A 691 36.52 20.10 13.29
N LYS A 692 35.73 20.88 12.56
CA LYS A 692 36.04 22.28 12.23
C LYS A 692 34.76 23.03 11.87
N HIS A 693 34.50 24.12 12.58
CA HIS A 693 33.62 25.17 12.10
C HIS A 693 34.42 26.04 11.14
N GLU A 694 33.85 26.39 9.99
CA GLU A 694 34.22 27.58 9.23
C GLU A 694 32.91 28.24 8.78
N ASN A 695 32.83 29.56 8.95
CA ASN A 695 31.63 30.34 8.64
C ASN A 695 31.55 30.56 7.13
N VAL A 696 30.43 30.21 6.51
CA VAL A 696 30.08 30.74 5.18
C VAL A 696 29.20 31.95 5.40
N ASP A 697 29.64 33.09 4.88
CA ASP A 697 28.89 34.34 4.92
C ASP A 697 27.68 34.24 3.97
N VAL A 698 26.49 34.64 4.42
CA VAL A 698 25.25 34.51 3.66
C VAL A 698 24.66 35.89 3.41
N SER A 699 25.35 36.66 2.58
CA SER A 699 24.84 37.86 1.92
C SER A 699 24.87 37.65 0.40
N ASP A 700 23.85 36.96 -0.11
CA ASP A 700 23.28 37.10 -1.46
C ASP A 700 22.26 35.96 -1.66
N TYR A 701 21.00 36.27 -1.39
CA TYR A 701 19.85 35.42 -1.72
C TYR A 701 18.75 36.32 -2.27
N GLU A 702 18.68 36.42 -3.60
CA GLU A 702 17.50 36.94 -4.27
C GLU A 702 16.30 36.02 -3.96
N GLN A 703 15.14 36.61 -3.70
CA GLN A 703 13.93 35.84 -3.42
C GLN A 703 13.43 35.21 -4.72
N PRO A 704 13.27 33.88 -4.81
CA PRO A 704 12.52 33.30 -5.92
C PRO A 704 11.06 33.72 -5.79
N GLU A 705 10.52 34.37 -6.82
CA GLU A 705 9.13 34.79 -6.86
C GLU A 705 8.20 33.58 -6.68
N ILE A 706 7.44 33.57 -5.58
CA ILE A 706 6.36 32.60 -5.39
C ILE A 706 5.23 33.06 -6.31
N TYR A 707 5.16 32.47 -7.51
CA TYR A 707 4.05 32.66 -8.45
C TYR A 707 2.73 32.32 -7.76
N LYS A 708 2.00 33.35 -7.33
CA LYS A 708 0.60 33.27 -6.93
C LYS A 708 -0.27 33.14 -8.17
N GLU A 709 -0.28 31.96 -8.78
CA GLU A 709 -1.47 31.57 -9.53
C GLU A 709 -2.62 31.37 -8.52
N GLU A 710 -3.62 32.24 -8.57
CA GLU A 710 -4.90 31.98 -7.90
C GLU A 710 -5.56 30.79 -8.59
N ILE A 711 -5.27 29.57 -8.09
CA ILE A 711 -6.02 28.37 -8.47
C ILE A 711 -7.43 28.53 -7.89
N ILE A 712 -8.32 29.12 -8.68
CA ILE A 712 -9.75 29.23 -8.38
C ILE A 712 -10.27 27.81 -8.13
N GLN A 713 -10.61 27.49 -6.88
CA GLN A 713 -11.22 26.21 -6.53
C GLN A 713 -12.64 26.17 -7.13
N GLN A 714 -12.96 25.11 -7.86
CA GLN A 714 -14.26 24.97 -8.52
C GLN A 714 -14.82 23.55 -8.35
N GLY A 715 -16.03 23.48 -7.79
CA GLY A 715 -16.83 22.27 -7.76
C GLY A 715 -17.45 21.93 -9.11
N THR A 716 -17.77 20.64 -9.31
CA THR A 716 -18.61 20.16 -10.42
C THR A 716 -20.11 20.43 -10.18
N MET A 717 -20.50 20.58 -8.92
CA MET A 717 -21.86 20.89 -8.47
C MET A 717 -21.99 22.39 -8.15
N VAL A 718 -23.06 23.00 -8.66
CA VAL A 718 -23.42 24.40 -8.44
C VAL A 718 -24.94 24.51 -8.19
N ALA A 719 -25.40 25.63 -7.63
CA ALA A 719 -26.82 25.88 -7.44
C ALA A 719 -27.56 25.91 -8.80
N ALA A 720 -28.65 25.14 -8.92
CA ALA A 720 -29.50 25.15 -10.09
C ALA A 720 -30.24 26.50 -10.21
N LYS A 721 -30.22 27.12 -11.39
CA LYS A 721 -30.73 28.49 -11.62
C LYS A 721 -32.25 28.63 -11.45
N ASN A 722 -33.00 27.63 -11.92
CA ASN A 722 -34.47 27.61 -11.91
C ASN A 722 -35.01 26.63 -10.85
N PHE A 723 -34.49 26.79 -9.63
CA PHE A 723 -34.78 25.91 -8.50
C PHE A 723 -36.17 26.19 -7.90
N ASP A 724 -36.91 25.11 -7.61
CA ASP A 724 -38.18 25.12 -6.89
C ASP A 724 -38.24 23.85 -6.03
N ALA A 725 -38.03 24.02 -4.72
CA ALA A 725 -38.04 22.93 -3.75
C ALA A 725 -39.38 22.17 -3.72
N ASN A 726 -40.51 22.84 -3.98
CA ASN A 726 -41.84 22.22 -3.96
C ASN A 726 -42.13 21.40 -5.21
N ARG A 727 -41.62 21.83 -6.37
CA ARG A 727 -41.71 21.07 -7.63
C ARG A 727 -40.78 19.86 -7.61
N ASP A 728 -39.55 20.05 -7.11
CA ASP A 728 -38.60 18.96 -7.01
C ASP A 728 -39.06 17.92 -5.96
N ALA A 729 -39.67 18.35 -4.86
CA ALA A 729 -40.34 17.47 -3.89
C ALA A 729 -41.49 16.65 -4.51
N ASP A 730 -42.38 17.27 -5.30
CA ASP A 730 -43.43 16.54 -6.04
C ASP A 730 -42.82 15.49 -6.99
N GLY A 731 -41.75 15.87 -7.70
CA GLY A 731 -41.03 15.01 -8.62
C GLY A 731 -40.48 13.75 -7.94
N LEU A 732 -39.77 13.93 -6.82
CA LEU A 732 -39.27 12.83 -6.00
C LEU A 732 -40.41 11.99 -5.42
N ARG A 733 -41.48 12.62 -4.92
CA ARG A 733 -42.62 11.87 -4.34
C ARG A 733 -43.32 11.02 -5.38
N LYS A 734 -43.41 11.50 -6.62
CA LYS A 734 -43.95 10.78 -7.78
C LYS A 734 -43.03 9.64 -8.22
N ALA A 735 -41.72 9.86 -8.26
CA ALA A 735 -40.72 8.83 -8.57
C ALA A 735 -40.74 7.65 -7.59
N MET A 736 -41.12 7.92 -6.33
CA MET A 736 -41.24 6.97 -5.22
C MET A 736 -42.70 6.56 -4.94
N LYS A 737 -43.59 6.58 -5.94
CA LYS A 737 -45.02 6.24 -5.75
C LYS A 737 -45.49 5.15 -6.70
N GLY A 738 -45.46 3.90 -6.24
CA GLY A 738 -46.10 2.80 -6.94
C GLY A 738 -45.50 1.45 -6.53
N LEU A 739 -45.50 0.51 -7.48
CA LEU A 739 -44.66 -0.68 -7.41
C LEU A 739 -43.41 -0.39 -8.25
N GLY A 740 -42.28 -0.21 -7.59
CA GLY A 740 -41.02 0.21 -8.22
C GLY A 740 -40.80 1.73 -8.19
N THR A 741 -39.57 2.10 -8.55
CA THR A 741 -39.01 3.44 -8.38
C THR A 741 -38.58 3.98 -9.74
N ASP A 742 -38.67 5.29 -9.95
CA ASP A 742 -38.05 5.95 -11.12
C ASP A 742 -36.67 6.50 -10.72
N GLU A 743 -35.64 5.65 -10.76
CA GLU A 743 -34.28 6.03 -10.38
C GLU A 743 -33.74 7.17 -11.24
N LYS A 744 -34.22 7.31 -12.49
CA LYS A 744 -33.81 8.40 -13.37
C LYS A 744 -34.27 9.75 -12.82
N ILE A 745 -35.52 9.89 -12.37
CA ILE A 745 -35.98 11.14 -11.75
C ILE A 745 -35.20 11.43 -10.46
N LEU A 746 -34.85 10.41 -9.66
CA LEU A 746 -34.01 10.59 -8.48
C LEU A 746 -32.62 11.16 -8.84
N ILE A 747 -31.99 10.62 -9.90
CA ILE A 747 -30.69 11.08 -10.41
C ILE A 747 -30.79 12.49 -11.01
N ASP A 748 -31.74 12.72 -11.92
CA ASP A 748 -31.90 13.97 -12.65
C ASP A 748 -32.15 15.15 -11.68
N ILE A 749 -32.87 14.92 -10.56
CA ILE A 749 -33.06 15.91 -9.50
C ILE A 749 -31.83 15.98 -8.57
N LEU A 750 -31.54 14.92 -7.80
CA LEU A 750 -30.59 15.02 -6.68
C LEU A 750 -29.12 15.11 -7.13
N GLY A 751 -28.80 14.60 -8.32
CA GLY A 751 -27.50 14.76 -8.98
C GLY A 751 -27.30 16.14 -9.63
N ASN A 752 -28.32 17.01 -9.66
CA ASN A 752 -28.27 18.37 -10.22
C ASN A 752 -28.76 19.45 -9.24
N ARG A 753 -28.67 19.20 -7.93
CA ARG A 753 -28.92 20.20 -6.87
C ARG A 753 -27.74 20.21 -5.91
N ASN A 754 -27.27 21.41 -5.57
CA ASN A 754 -26.25 21.57 -4.55
C ASN A 754 -26.83 21.26 -3.15
N THR A 755 -25.98 21.17 -2.13
CA THR A 755 -26.40 20.66 -0.82
C THR A 755 -27.44 21.56 -0.15
N ALA A 756 -27.31 22.89 -0.28
CA ALA A 756 -28.34 23.83 0.20
C ALA A 756 -29.72 23.55 -0.43
N GLN A 757 -29.78 23.42 -1.76
CA GLN A 757 -31.02 23.09 -2.46
C GLN A 757 -31.57 21.70 -2.09
N ARG A 758 -30.72 20.70 -1.84
CA ARG A 758 -31.15 19.38 -1.35
C ARG A 758 -31.77 19.45 0.05
N LEU A 759 -31.24 20.27 0.95
CA LEU A 759 -31.83 20.50 2.29
C LEU A 759 -33.15 21.28 2.22
N GLU A 760 -33.30 22.22 1.30
CA GLU A 760 -34.58 22.87 1.00
C GLU A 760 -35.61 21.87 0.46
N ILE A 761 -35.23 20.99 -0.48
CA ILE A 761 -36.09 19.90 -0.98
C ILE A 761 -36.51 18.96 0.17
N LYS A 762 -35.58 18.55 1.03
CA LYS A 762 -35.85 17.70 2.21
C LYS A 762 -36.94 18.32 3.11
N THR A 763 -36.87 19.63 3.30
CA THR A 763 -37.84 20.41 4.09
C THR A 763 -39.18 20.55 3.37
N ALA A 764 -39.18 20.89 2.07
CA ALA A 764 -40.39 21.02 1.27
C ALA A 764 -41.15 19.68 1.15
N PHE A 765 -40.44 18.57 0.93
CA PHE A 765 -41.00 17.22 0.86
C PHE A 765 -41.72 16.84 2.16
N LYS A 766 -41.09 17.11 3.31
CA LYS A 766 -41.70 16.89 4.62
C LYS A 766 -42.95 17.75 4.82
N ASN A 767 -42.89 19.04 4.53
CA ASN A 767 -44.01 19.96 4.73
C ASN A 767 -45.20 19.66 3.79
N LYS A 768 -44.92 19.26 2.55
CA LYS A 768 -45.93 19.10 1.48
C LYS A 768 -46.54 17.70 1.41
N HIS A 769 -45.77 16.67 1.76
CA HIS A 769 -46.22 15.27 1.69
C HIS A 769 -46.39 14.61 3.06
N ASN A 770 -45.88 15.20 4.14
CA ASN A 770 -45.84 14.61 5.48
C ASN A 770 -45.12 13.24 5.52
N HIS A 771 -44.08 13.10 4.69
CA HIS A 771 -43.16 11.96 4.61
C HIS A 771 -41.72 12.44 4.87
N ASP A 772 -40.83 11.58 5.35
CA ASP A 772 -39.40 11.89 5.44
C ASP A 772 -38.67 11.43 4.17
N LEU A 773 -38.03 12.37 3.46
CA LEU A 773 -37.39 12.09 2.18
C LEU A 773 -36.25 11.05 2.29
N VAL A 774 -35.48 11.05 3.37
CA VAL A 774 -34.37 10.09 3.54
C VAL A 774 -34.91 8.71 3.86
N SER A 775 -35.98 8.62 4.64
CA SER A 775 -36.70 7.37 4.90
C SER A 775 -37.32 6.79 3.62
N ASP A 776 -38.02 7.59 2.83
CA ASP A 776 -38.63 7.16 1.56
C ASP A 776 -37.53 6.72 0.57
N LEU A 777 -36.43 7.47 0.41
CA LEU A 777 -35.30 7.05 -0.43
C LEU A 777 -34.71 5.69 0.00
N LYS A 778 -34.65 5.41 1.31
CA LYS A 778 -34.16 4.14 1.86
C LYS A 778 -35.13 2.95 1.68
N SER A 779 -36.44 3.19 1.61
CA SER A 779 -37.41 2.12 1.34
C SER A 779 -37.51 1.79 -0.15
N GLU A 780 -37.40 2.81 -1.00
CA GLU A 780 -37.58 2.69 -2.45
C GLU A 780 -36.30 2.37 -3.23
N THR A 781 -35.12 2.38 -2.60
CA THR A 781 -33.84 2.05 -3.25
C THR A 781 -33.00 1.10 -2.42
N SER A 782 -31.97 0.49 -3.01
CA SER A 782 -31.06 -0.43 -2.30
C SER A 782 -29.60 -0.33 -2.75
N GLY A 783 -28.71 -1.06 -2.07
CA GLY A 783 -27.28 -1.14 -2.43
C GLY A 783 -26.53 0.18 -2.31
N ASN A 784 -25.46 0.34 -3.10
CA ASN A 784 -24.61 1.53 -3.06
C ASN A 784 -25.29 2.77 -3.66
N PHE A 785 -26.29 2.60 -4.53
CA PHE A 785 -27.13 3.69 -5.02
C PHE A 785 -27.93 4.33 -3.87
N SER A 786 -28.57 3.51 -3.03
CA SER A 786 -29.29 3.99 -1.84
C SER A 786 -28.38 4.72 -0.85
N LYS A 787 -27.18 4.18 -0.57
CA LYS A 787 -26.19 4.83 0.30
C LYS A 787 -25.74 6.19 -0.24
N LEU A 788 -25.47 6.27 -1.55
CA LEU A 788 -25.07 7.52 -2.20
C LEU A 788 -26.19 8.56 -2.12
N LEU A 789 -27.45 8.16 -2.36
CA LEU A 789 -28.62 9.02 -2.19
C LEU A 789 -28.79 9.50 -0.74
N GLU A 790 -28.61 8.64 0.26
CA GLU A 790 -28.60 9.02 1.68
C GLU A 790 -27.52 10.07 1.97
N GLN A 791 -26.28 9.80 1.56
CA GLN A 791 -25.13 10.67 1.84
C GLN A 791 -25.26 12.06 1.16
N LEU A 792 -25.90 12.16 -0.01
CA LEU A 792 -26.21 13.44 -0.66
C LEU A 792 -27.23 14.30 0.12
N MET A 793 -28.07 13.69 0.97
CA MET A 793 -29.14 14.36 1.73
C MET A 793 -28.73 14.77 3.15
N LEU A 794 -27.46 14.62 3.50
CA LEU A 794 -26.85 15.12 4.74
C LEU A 794 -26.31 16.53 4.52
N ASP A 795 -26.37 17.37 5.56
CA ASP A 795 -25.54 18.57 5.60
C ASP A 795 -24.04 18.17 5.54
N PRO A 796 -23.12 18.98 4.98
CA PRO A 796 -21.74 18.55 4.86
C PRO A 796 -21.07 18.23 6.21
N VAL A 797 -21.46 18.89 7.31
CA VAL A 797 -20.98 18.55 8.68
C VAL A 797 -21.57 17.22 9.15
N GLU A 798 -22.86 16.98 8.91
CA GLU A 798 -23.52 15.71 9.21
C GLU A 798 -22.87 14.55 8.43
N LEU A 799 -22.48 14.78 7.17
CA LEU A 799 -21.77 13.81 6.34
C LEU A 799 -20.37 13.50 6.87
N ASP A 800 -19.58 14.52 7.24
CA ASP A 800 -18.28 14.31 7.89
C ASP A 800 -18.46 13.50 9.18
N CYS A 801 -19.45 13.82 10.02
CA CYS A 801 -19.77 13.08 11.24
C CYS A 801 -20.19 11.62 10.97
N PHE A 802 -21.03 11.38 9.95
CA PHE A 802 -21.46 10.05 9.53
C PHE A 802 -20.27 9.19 9.08
N GLU A 803 -19.40 9.73 8.23
CA GLU A 803 -18.20 9.04 7.74
C GLU A 803 -17.21 8.76 8.87
N LEU A 804 -16.96 9.74 9.75
CA LEU A 804 -16.15 9.55 10.96
C LEU A 804 -16.74 8.48 11.88
N LYS A 805 -18.07 8.42 12.04
CA LYS A 805 -18.72 7.39 12.86
C LYS A 805 -18.59 6.01 12.25
N GLN A 806 -18.69 5.91 10.93
CA GLN A 806 -18.54 4.65 10.19
C GLN A 806 -17.07 4.17 10.21
N ALA A 807 -16.10 5.09 10.21
CA ALA A 807 -14.68 4.78 10.32
C ALA A 807 -14.26 4.20 11.68
N VAL A 808 -15.01 4.47 12.76
CA VAL A 808 -14.74 3.99 14.14
C VAL A 808 -15.79 2.99 14.64
N LYS A 809 -16.39 2.22 13.72
CA LYS A 809 -17.53 1.33 14.03
C LYS A 809 -17.32 -0.04 13.42
N GLY A 810 -16.89 -0.96 14.27
CA GLY A 810 -16.81 -2.38 13.94
C GLY A 810 -15.71 -3.06 14.73
N ALA A 811 -15.08 -4.05 14.11
CA ALA A 811 -13.79 -4.56 14.53
C ALA A 811 -12.74 -4.02 13.56
N GLY A 812 -11.79 -3.24 14.06
CA GLY A 812 -10.86 -2.45 13.24
C GLY A 812 -11.42 -1.07 12.89
N THR A 813 -10.52 -0.19 12.46
CA THR A 813 -10.76 1.22 12.18
C THR A 813 -10.54 1.48 10.68
N ASP A 814 -11.16 2.51 10.10
CA ASP A 814 -10.80 3.05 8.78
C ASP A 814 -9.88 4.25 8.99
N GLU A 815 -8.59 3.97 9.26
CA GLU A 815 -7.59 5.01 9.49
C GLU A 815 -7.48 5.95 8.29
N GLU A 816 -7.60 5.42 7.07
CA GLU A 816 -7.59 6.19 5.84
C GLU A 816 -8.69 7.26 5.83
N ALA A 817 -9.92 6.95 6.22
CA ALA A 817 -11.03 7.90 6.31
C ALA A 817 -10.84 8.92 7.44
N LEU A 818 -10.36 8.48 8.62
CA LEU A 818 -10.05 9.38 9.74
C LEU A 818 -9.04 10.45 9.32
N ILE A 819 -7.93 10.04 8.70
CA ILE A 819 -6.88 10.99 8.30
C ILE A 819 -7.37 11.90 7.17
N GLU A 820 -8.10 11.38 6.19
CA GLU A 820 -8.67 12.18 5.08
C GLU A 820 -9.56 13.32 5.60
N ILE A 821 -10.39 13.05 6.61
CA ILE A 821 -11.31 14.04 7.18
C ILE A 821 -10.55 15.01 8.09
N LEU A 822 -9.69 14.51 8.98
CA LEU A 822 -9.03 15.35 9.98
C LEU A 822 -7.85 16.16 9.43
N ALA A 823 -7.21 15.74 8.34
CA ALA A 823 -6.09 16.46 7.73
C ALA A 823 -6.49 17.48 6.66
N SER A 824 -7.72 17.43 6.13
CA SER A 824 -8.14 18.25 4.98
C SER A 824 -9.16 19.35 5.28
N ARG A 825 -9.86 19.27 6.42
CA ARG A 825 -10.91 20.21 6.85
C ARG A 825 -10.27 21.43 7.56
N SER A 826 -10.93 22.59 7.52
CA SER A 826 -10.51 23.79 8.26
C SER A 826 -10.77 23.65 9.76
N ASN A 827 -10.11 24.47 10.57
CA ASN A 827 -10.31 24.49 12.02
C ASN A 827 -11.78 24.69 12.43
N GLU A 828 -12.44 25.68 11.83
CA GLU A 828 -13.86 25.97 12.04
C GLU A 828 -14.70 24.73 11.78
N ARG A 829 -14.45 24.06 10.64
CA ARG A 829 -15.15 22.84 10.26
C ARG A 829 -14.91 21.69 11.23
N ILE A 830 -13.68 21.50 11.74
CA ILE A 830 -13.38 20.51 12.77
C ILE A 830 -14.16 20.78 14.07
N ARG A 831 -14.31 22.05 14.48
CA ARG A 831 -15.14 22.40 15.64
C ARG A 831 -16.62 22.09 15.41
N SER A 832 -17.16 22.46 14.24
CA SER A 832 -18.55 22.13 13.87
C SER A 832 -18.78 20.61 13.85
N ILE A 833 -17.82 19.83 13.37
CA ILE A 833 -17.84 18.35 13.40
C ILE A 833 -17.91 17.86 14.85
N ASN A 834 -17.03 18.32 15.75
CA ASN A 834 -17.04 17.90 17.15
C ASN A 834 -18.38 18.17 17.85
N GLU A 835 -18.96 19.37 17.65
CA GLU A 835 -20.27 19.72 18.20
C GLU A 835 -21.41 18.87 17.61
N THR A 836 -21.40 18.67 16.30
CA THR A 836 -22.47 17.98 15.57
C THR A 836 -22.43 16.48 15.83
N TYR A 837 -21.25 15.90 15.97
CA TYR A 837 -21.06 14.50 16.32
C TYR A 837 -21.67 14.18 17.70
N VAL A 838 -21.51 15.08 18.68
CA VAL A 838 -22.18 14.95 19.99
C VAL A 838 -23.71 14.98 19.84
N LYS A 839 -24.25 15.87 18.99
CA LYS A 839 -25.70 15.94 18.71
C LYS A 839 -26.23 14.66 18.02
N MET A 840 -25.46 14.09 17.10
CA MET A 840 -25.86 12.91 16.31
C MET A 840 -25.67 11.57 17.04
N HIS A 841 -24.70 11.46 17.95
CA HIS A 841 -24.28 10.18 18.54
C HIS A 841 -24.23 10.17 20.07
N SER A 842 -24.59 11.27 20.74
CA SER A 842 -24.60 11.41 22.21
C SER A 842 -23.27 11.07 22.89
N LYS A 843 -22.16 11.11 22.15
CA LYS A 843 -20.79 10.81 22.61
C LYS A 843 -19.81 11.70 21.85
N PRO A 844 -18.78 12.29 22.49
CA PRO A 844 -17.75 13.04 21.78
C PRO A 844 -16.95 12.17 20.80
N LEU A 845 -16.67 12.69 19.61
CA LEU A 845 -15.84 12.05 18.58
C LEU A 845 -14.47 11.62 19.12
N GLU A 846 -13.84 12.50 19.90
CA GLU A 846 -12.57 12.22 20.58
C GLU A 846 -12.64 10.94 21.45
N LYS A 847 -13.78 10.63 22.08
CA LYS A 847 -13.95 9.40 22.88
C LYS A 847 -14.12 8.15 22.01
N ASP A 848 -14.64 8.26 20.79
CA ASP A 848 -14.68 7.15 19.84
C ASP A 848 -13.28 6.91 19.24
N VAL A 849 -12.62 7.96 18.74
CA VAL A 849 -11.25 7.88 18.20
C VAL A 849 -10.26 7.38 19.26
N LYS A 850 -10.36 7.82 20.52
CA LYS A 850 -9.50 7.32 21.61
C LYS A 850 -9.75 5.87 21.99
N SER A 851 -10.93 5.30 21.73
CA SER A 851 -11.23 3.89 21.98
C SER A 851 -10.79 2.97 20.83
N ASP A 852 -10.84 3.48 19.59
CA ASP A 852 -10.53 2.69 18.38
C ASP A 852 -9.06 2.77 17.97
N THR A 853 -8.33 3.82 18.38
CA THR A 853 -6.93 4.03 18.01
C THR A 853 -6.00 4.01 19.24
N SER A 854 -4.70 3.81 19.02
CA SER A 854 -3.71 3.77 20.11
C SER A 854 -2.37 4.45 19.75
N GLY A 855 -1.44 4.50 20.71
CA GLY A 855 -0.09 5.02 20.53
C GLY A 855 -0.01 6.46 20.02
N ASN A 856 1.05 6.73 19.25
CA ASN A 856 1.32 8.03 18.62
C ASN A 856 0.32 8.38 17.50
N PHE A 857 -0.29 7.37 16.86
CA PHE A 857 -1.31 7.59 15.84
C PHE A 857 -2.59 8.19 16.45
N ARG A 858 -3.05 7.65 17.60
CA ARG A 858 -4.11 8.29 18.40
C ARG A 858 -3.77 9.72 18.78
N PHE A 859 -2.53 10.00 19.15
CA PHE A 859 -2.11 11.37 19.51
C PHE A 859 -2.24 12.31 18.30
N LEU A 860 -1.75 11.92 17.12
CA LEU A 860 -1.91 12.69 15.87
C LEU A 860 -3.38 13.01 15.58
N LEU A 861 -4.27 12.00 15.61
CA LEU A 861 -5.70 12.20 15.34
C LEU A 861 -6.38 13.09 16.39
N VAL A 862 -6.08 12.90 17.68
CA VAL A 862 -6.61 13.73 18.77
C VAL A 862 -6.11 15.17 18.67
N SER A 863 -4.87 15.41 18.22
CA SER A 863 -4.36 16.76 17.98
C SER A 863 -5.01 17.43 16.77
N LEU A 864 -5.24 16.71 15.67
CA LEU A 864 -5.99 17.25 14.52
C LEU A 864 -7.45 17.57 14.89
N LEU A 865 -8.09 16.70 15.70
CA LEU A 865 -9.45 16.90 16.23
C LEU A 865 -9.64 18.18 17.05
N GLN A 866 -8.57 18.81 17.54
CA GLN A 866 -8.70 20.05 18.31
C GLN A 866 -9.09 21.26 17.44
N GLY A 867 -8.88 21.23 16.13
CA GLY A 867 -9.22 22.36 15.24
C GLY A 867 -8.50 23.65 15.63
N ASN A 868 -7.21 23.53 15.97
CA ASN A 868 -6.35 24.60 16.50
C ASN A 868 -5.04 24.80 15.72
N ARG A 869 -4.92 24.27 14.49
CA ARG A 869 -3.71 24.47 13.66
C ARG A 869 -3.66 25.95 13.23
N PRO A 870 -2.53 26.68 13.32
CA PRO A 870 -2.46 28.04 12.79
C PRO A 870 -2.84 28.09 11.29
N GLU A 871 -3.79 28.94 10.89
CA GLU A 871 -4.24 29.07 9.48
C GLU A 871 -3.59 30.26 8.74
N THR A 872 -2.57 30.90 9.33
CA THR A 872 -1.86 32.04 8.71
C THR A 872 -1.08 31.65 7.45
N THR A 873 -1.14 32.52 6.43
CA THR A 873 -0.32 32.43 5.22
C THR A 873 1.07 33.05 5.38
N GLU A 874 1.31 33.79 6.46
CA GLU A 874 2.63 34.36 6.75
C GLU A 874 3.62 33.26 7.15
N VAL A 875 4.86 33.40 6.69
CA VAL A 875 5.93 32.41 6.91
C VAL A 875 7.12 33.07 7.60
N ASN A 876 7.56 32.47 8.70
CA ASN A 876 8.82 32.82 9.35
C ASN A 876 9.92 31.84 8.90
N VAL A 877 10.73 32.26 7.92
CA VAL A 877 11.80 31.43 7.33
C VAL A 877 12.87 31.05 8.36
N ASN A 878 13.21 31.94 9.29
CA ASN A 878 14.18 31.65 10.35
C ASN A 878 13.65 30.60 11.34
N GLN A 879 12.36 30.65 11.65
CA GLN A 879 11.72 29.58 12.43
C GLN A 879 11.60 28.29 11.62
N ALA A 880 11.33 28.37 10.30
CA ALA A 880 11.28 27.20 9.43
C ALA A 880 12.63 26.45 9.39
N LYS A 881 13.76 27.18 9.33
CA LYS A 881 15.11 26.61 9.44
C LYS A 881 15.34 25.90 10.78
N LYS A 882 14.93 26.51 11.90
CA LYS A 882 15.03 25.91 13.24
C LYS A 882 14.14 24.67 13.40
N ASP A 883 12.91 24.73 12.89
CA ASP A 883 11.94 23.64 12.91
C ASP A 883 12.43 22.47 12.03
N ALA A 884 12.97 22.75 10.84
CA ALA A 884 13.59 21.79 9.95
C ALA A 884 14.79 21.09 10.62
N GLN A 885 15.73 21.85 11.18
CA GLN A 885 16.86 21.28 11.92
C GLN A 885 16.38 20.44 13.11
N SER A 886 15.36 20.89 13.85
CA SER A 886 14.82 20.14 14.99
C SER A 886 14.18 18.81 14.58
N LEU A 887 13.58 18.72 13.40
CA LEU A 887 13.08 17.45 12.84
C LEU A 887 14.20 16.54 12.37
N ILE A 888 15.25 17.09 11.73
CA ILE A 888 16.44 16.34 11.32
C ILE A 888 17.14 15.75 12.55
N ASP A 889 17.34 16.56 13.59
CA ASP A 889 17.93 16.14 14.88
C ASP A 889 17.06 15.12 15.64
N ALA A 890 15.73 15.15 15.42
CA ALA A 890 14.78 14.19 15.98
C ALA A 890 14.75 12.85 15.23
N GLY A 891 15.28 12.81 14.00
CA GLY A 891 15.40 11.64 13.13
C GLY A 891 16.84 11.18 12.86
N SER A 892 17.80 11.59 13.70
CA SER A 892 19.23 11.28 13.50
C SER A 892 19.80 10.39 14.61
N ASP A 893 20.19 9.17 14.25
CA ASP A 893 21.07 8.22 14.95
C ASP A 893 20.84 8.05 16.48
N LYS A 894 19.58 8.01 16.90
CA LYS A 894 19.16 7.59 18.24
C LYS A 894 18.19 6.42 18.14
N PHE A 895 18.21 5.53 19.14
CA PHE A 895 17.35 4.35 19.14
C PHE A 895 15.93 4.74 19.59
N GLY A 896 15.07 5.02 18.61
CA GLY A 896 13.71 5.52 18.79
C GLY A 896 13.56 6.96 18.30
N THR A 897 12.48 7.20 17.55
CA THR A 897 12.13 8.50 16.97
C THR A 897 11.41 9.35 17.99
N ASP A 898 11.62 10.66 17.99
CA ASP A 898 10.80 11.57 18.80
C ASP A 898 9.47 11.85 18.09
N GLU A 899 8.59 10.85 18.02
CA GLU A 899 7.31 10.97 17.28
C GLU A 899 6.40 12.07 17.87
N ALA A 900 6.60 12.39 19.15
CA ALA A 900 5.96 13.52 19.81
C ALA A 900 6.36 14.87 19.18
N LYS A 901 7.64 15.07 18.80
CA LYS A 901 8.07 16.27 18.04
C LYS A 901 7.44 16.35 16.66
N PHE A 902 7.42 15.25 15.90
CA PHE A 902 6.77 15.20 14.59
C PHE A 902 5.30 15.63 14.73
N ASN A 903 4.53 14.96 15.59
CA ASN A 903 3.12 15.27 15.83
C ASN A 903 2.91 16.72 16.32
N THR A 904 3.73 17.20 17.27
CA THR A 904 3.67 18.57 17.79
C THR A 904 3.87 19.60 16.67
N LEU A 905 4.82 19.36 15.77
CA LEU A 905 5.11 20.29 14.69
C LEU A 905 4.01 20.30 13.61
N TYR A 906 3.53 19.13 13.17
CA TYR A 906 2.43 19.06 12.18
C TYR A 906 1.11 19.64 12.69
N CYS A 907 0.88 19.66 14.00
CA CYS A 907 -0.35 20.22 14.57
C CYS A 907 -0.24 21.72 14.90
N ASN A 908 0.97 22.23 15.18
CA ASN A 908 1.20 23.61 15.65
C ASN A 908 1.92 24.52 14.62
N ARG A 909 1.81 24.23 13.33
CA ARG A 909 2.34 25.05 12.22
C ARG A 909 1.31 25.16 11.11
N SER A 910 1.24 26.30 10.42
CA SER A 910 0.35 26.47 9.28
C SER A 910 0.82 25.68 8.07
N ASP A 911 -0.11 25.35 7.16
CA ASP A 911 0.20 24.68 5.90
C ASP A 911 1.31 25.44 5.11
N SER A 912 1.27 26.78 5.13
CA SER A 912 2.27 27.65 4.48
C SER A 912 3.64 27.56 5.16
N GLN A 913 3.70 27.58 6.49
CA GLN A 913 4.93 27.42 7.26
C GLN A 913 5.51 26.00 7.08
N LEU A 914 4.66 24.97 7.05
CA LEU A 914 5.03 23.56 6.85
C LEU A 914 5.66 23.34 5.47
N LYS A 915 5.09 23.93 4.40
CA LYS A 915 5.71 23.87 3.05
C LYS A 915 7.15 24.40 3.04
N VAL A 916 7.41 25.49 3.74
CA VAL A 916 8.78 26.06 3.81
C VAL A 916 9.68 25.22 4.70
N ILE A 917 9.18 24.63 5.79
CA ILE A 917 9.92 23.63 6.59
C ILE A 917 10.33 22.44 5.71
N PHE A 918 9.42 21.88 4.91
CA PHE A 918 9.73 20.75 4.01
C PHE A 918 10.79 21.12 2.98
N LYS A 919 10.72 22.34 2.40
CA LYS A 919 11.76 22.84 1.50
C LYS A 919 13.12 22.95 2.19
N GLN A 920 13.17 23.49 3.41
CA GLN A 920 14.42 23.58 4.18
C GLN A 920 14.99 22.20 4.54
N ILE A 921 14.14 21.19 4.81
CA ILE A 921 14.60 19.80 5.03
C ILE A 921 15.23 19.22 3.77
N ALA A 922 14.61 19.43 2.60
CA ALA A 922 15.18 18.99 1.32
C ALA A 922 16.52 19.68 1.03
N GLU A 923 16.62 20.99 1.25
CA GLU A 923 17.86 21.76 1.11
C GLU A 923 18.97 21.30 2.08
N LEU A 924 18.64 20.97 3.33
CA LEU A 924 19.62 20.58 4.37
C LEU A 924 20.04 19.10 4.29
N THR A 925 19.20 18.21 3.79
CA THR A 925 19.43 16.75 3.84
C THR A 925 19.60 16.08 2.48
N GLY A 926 19.18 16.74 1.39
CA GLY A 926 19.07 16.15 0.07
C GLY A 926 17.93 15.12 -0.06
N LYS A 927 16.95 15.13 0.86
CA LYS A 927 15.83 14.17 0.91
C LYS A 927 14.47 14.84 1.08
N SER A 928 13.43 14.25 0.51
CA SER A 928 12.05 14.68 0.76
C SER A 928 11.64 14.46 2.23
N ILE A 929 10.63 15.21 2.69
CA ILE A 929 10.05 15.00 4.02
C ILE A 929 9.38 13.63 4.11
N GLU A 930 8.85 13.11 2.99
CA GLU A 930 8.26 11.79 2.85
C GLU A 930 9.28 10.68 3.08
N GLU A 931 10.47 10.76 2.47
CA GLU A 931 11.57 9.83 2.73
C GLU A 931 12.00 9.85 4.20
N MET A 932 12.10 11.05 4.80
CA MET A 932 12.45 11.19 6.21
C MET A 932 11.40 10.50 7.09
N VAL A 933 10.11 10.76 6.86
CA VAL A 933 9.02 10.13 7.63
C VAL A 933 8.95 8.62 7.42
N LYS A 934 9.14 8.11 6.20
CA LYS A 934 9.20 6.65 5.93
C LYS A 934 10.39 5.96 6.57
N LYS A 935 11.49 6.67 6.79
CA LYS A 935 12.69 6.12 7.43
C LYS A 935 12.56 6.12 8.96
N GLU A 936 11.96 7.17 9.53
CA GLU A 936 11.89 7.36 10.99
C GLU A 936 10.57 6.90 11.62
N THR A 937 9.52 6.57 10.86
CA THR A 937 8.24 6.10 11.40
C THR A 937 7.74 4.85 10.68
N GLY A 938 6.75 4.15 11.24
CA GLY A 938 6.15 2.96 10.63
C GLY A 938 4.66 2.82 10.98
N GLY A 939 3.99 1.89 10.30
CA GLY A 939 2.57 1.57 10.51
C GLY A 939 1.65 2.78 10.33
N ASP A 940 0.57 2.82 11.12
CA ASP A 940 -0.51 3.81 10.96
C ASP A 940 -0.05 5.24 11.22
N LEU A 941 0.96 5.42 12.07
CA LEU A 941 1.58 6.73 12.29
C LEU A 941 2.24 7.25 11.00
N GLN A 942 3.03 6.41 10.32
CA GLN A 942 3.66 6.77 9.05
C GLN A 942 2.60 7.15 8.01
N ASN A 943 1.55 6.33 7.88
CA ASN A 943 0.45 6.57 6.95
C ASN A 943 -0.29 7.88 7.29
N GLY A 944 -0.54 8.13 8.58
CA GLY A 944 -1.11 9.37 9.10
C GLY A 944 -0.29 10.61 8.73
N ILE A 945 1.01 10.60 9.04
CA ILE A 945 1.89 11.73 8.77
C ILE A 945 2.04 11.95 7.26
N LEU A 946 2.25 10.90 6.45
CA LEU A 946 2.37 11.02 4.99
C LEU A 946 1.09 11.57 4.35
N ALA A 947 -0.10 11.16 4.78
CA ALA A 947 -1.35 11.72 4.29
C ALA A 947 -1.55 13.20 4.68
N VAL A 948 -1.13 13.59 5.90
CA VAL A 948 -1.09 15.00 6.32
C VAL A 948 -0.14 15.81 5.42
N ILE A 949 1.07 15.32 5.15
CA ILE A 949 2.05 15.97 4.27
C ILE A 949 1.49 16.15 2.85
N ARG A 950 0.98 15.08 2.23
CA ARG A 950 0.42 15.13 0.86
C ARG A 950 -0.75 16.10 0.76
N CYS A 951 -1.65 16.11 1.75
CA CYS A 951 -2.74 17.07 1.84
C CYS A 951 -2.24 18.52 1.90
N ILE A 952 -1.19 18.79 2.71
CA ILE A 952 -0.56 20.12 2.79
C ILE A 952 0.05 20.51 1.45
N GLN A 953 0.86 19.63 0.84
CA GLN A 953 1.53 19.89 -0.43
C GLN A 953 0.53 20.19 -1.55
N SER A 954 -0.42 19.28 -1.81
CA SER A 954 -1.40 19.39 -2.89
C SER A 954 -2.69 18.62 -2.57
N ARG A 955 -3.71 19.34 -2.07
CA ARG A 955 -5.06 18.79 -1.82
C ARG A 955 -5.67 18.11 -3.07
N PRO A 956 -5.60 18.69 -4.30
CA PRO A 956 -6.16 18.03 -5.48
C PRO A 956 -5.46 16.70 -5.84
N GLN A 957 -4.14 16.63 -5.66
CA GLN A 957 -3.39 15.39 -5.88
C GLN A 957 -3.72 14.33 -4.82
N PHE A 958 -3.76 14.72 -3.54
CA PHE A 958 -4.13 13.82 -2.45
C PHE A 958 -5.49 13.14 -2.69
N PHE A 959 -6.51 13.90 -3.10
CA PHE A 959 -7.82 13.33 -3.42
C PHE A 959 -7.81 12.52 -4.73
N ALA A 960 -7.07 12.94 -5.75
CA ALA A 960 -6.94 12.17 -7.00
C ALA A 960 -6.28 10.79 -6.78
N GLU A 961 -5.20 10.73 -6.01
CA GLU A 961 -4.55 9.47 -5.61
C GLU A 961 -5.49 8.56 -4.83
N ARG A 962 -6.29 9.10 -3.91
CA ARG A 962 -7.27 8.32 -3.13
C ARG A 962 -8.43 7.81 -3.97
N LEU A 963 -8.95 8.61 -4.91
CA LEU A 963 -9.96 8.15 -5.88
C LEU A 963 -9.43 7.02 -6.74
N HIS A 964 -8.18 7.13 -7.23
CA HIS A 964 -7.56 6.07 -8.04
C HIS A 964 -7.40 4.79 -7.23
N ASN A 965 -6.85 4.89 -6.01
CA ASN A 965 -6.68 3.75 -5.11
C ASN A 965 -8.03 3.13 -4.68
N ALA A 966 -9.12 3.91 -4.63
CA ALA A 966 -10.46 3.39 -4.35
C ALA A 966 -11.06 2.58 -5.50
N MET A 967 -10.58 2.75 -6.74
CA MET A 967 -11.02 2.01 -7.94
C MET A 967 -9.93 1.06 -8.49
N LYS A 968 -8.84 0.84 -7.73
CA LYS A 968 -7.69 0.05 -8.16
C LYS A 968 -7.73 -1.34 -7.52
N GLY A 969 -7.99 -2.36 -8.34
CA GLY A 969 -7.82 -3.76 -7.96
C GLY A 969 -9.00 -4.62 -8.37
N LEU A 970 -9.28 -5.66 -7.58
CA LEU A 970 -10.49 -6.47 -7.73
C LEU A 970 -11.61 -5.89 -6.86
N GLY A 971 -12.37 -4.96 -7.44
CA GLY A 971 -13.49 -4.28 -6.79
C GLY A 971 -13.17 -2.88 -6.28
N THR A 972 -14.22 -2.15 -5.91
CA THR A 972 -14.19 -0.73 -5.54
C THR A 972 -14.30 -0.54 -4.02
N LYS A 973 -13.60 0.45 -3.44
CA LYS A 973 -13.87 0.97 -2.09
C LYS A 973 -14.97 2.05 -2.16
N GLU A 974 -16.25 1.65 -2.23
CA GLU A 974 -17.34 2.62 -2.51
C GLU A 974 -17.52 3.68 -1.42
N SER A 975 -17.14 3.40 -0.16
CA SER A 975 -17.15 4.40 0.93
C SER A 975 -16.25 5.59 0.60
N THR A 976 -15.00 5.33 0.22
CA THR A 976 -14.02 6.35 -0.16
C THR A 976 -14.40 7.04 -1.47
N LEU A 977 -14.90 6.29 -2.46
CA LEU A 977 -15.37 6.86 -3.73
C LEU A 977 -16.53 7.84 -3.52
N ASN A 978 -17.56 7.44 -2.76
CA ASN A 978 -18.70 8.29 -2.42
C ASN A 978 -18.25 9.52 -1.63
N ARG A 979 -17.52 9.31 -0.52
CA ARG A 979 -17.12 10.40 0.38
C ARG A 979 -16.35 11.48 -0.36
N ILE A 980 -15.35 11.12 -1.19
CA ILE A 980 -14.56 12.11 -1.91
C ILE A 980 -15.40 12.80 -2.99
N ILE A 981 -16.16 12.06 -3.81
CA ILE A 981 -16.99 12.67 -4.85
C ILE A 981 -18.01 13.64 -4.24
N ILE A 982 -18.72 13.27 -3.17
CA ILE A 982 -19.70 14.15 -2.53
C ILE A 982 -19.00 15.35 -1.87
N THR A 983 -18.04 15.13 -0.96
CA THR A 983 -17.44 16.20 -0.15
C THR A 983 -16.60 17.19 -0.95
N ARG A 984 -16.12 16.83 -2.15
CA ARG A 984 -15.36 17.73 -3.03
C ARG A 984 -16.20 18.32 -4.16
N SER A 985 -17.40 17.79 -4.43
CA SER A 985 -18.25 18.20 -5.56
C SER A 985 -18.59 19.69 -5.60
N GLU A 986 -18.68 20.36 -4.46
CA GLU A 986 -18.98 21.80 -4.35
C GLU A 986 -17.73 22.66 -4.02
N ILE A 987 -16.52 22.07 -4.05
CA ILE A 987 -15.28 22.73 -3.61
C ILE A 987 -14.23 22.79 -4.73
N ASP A 988 -13.61 21.65 -5.08
CA ASP A 988 -12.46 21.59 -6.01
C ASP A 988 -12.43 20.33 -6.89
N LEU A 989 -13.57 19.65 -7.06
CA LEU A 989 -13.62 18.41 -7.84
C LEU A 989 -13.19 18.60 -9.31
N ILE A 990 -13.28 19.81 -9.88
CA ILE A 990 -12.70 20.11 -11.21
C ILE A 990 -11.16 20.06 -11.17
N GLN A 991 -10.52 20.64 -10.15
CA GLN A 991 -9.08 20.58 -9.97
C GLN A 991 -8.62 19.15 -9.71
N ILE A 992 -9.37 18.39 -8.89
CA ILE A 992 -9.12 16.96 -8.65
C ILE A 992 -9.22 16.18 -9.97
N LYS A 993 -10.26 16.37 -10.79
CA LYS A 993 -10.40 15.73 -12.11
C LYS A 993 -9.23 16.05 -13.05
N LYS A 994 -8.81 17.33 -13.12
CA LYS A 994 -7.65 17.75 -13.93
C LYS A 994 -6.37 17.08 -13.43
N THR A 995 -6.14 17.07 -12.12
CA THR A 995 -4.97 16.42 -11.51
C THR A 995 -4.99 14.91 -11.70
N TYR A 996 -6.15 14.26 -11.56
CA TYR A 996 -6.37 12.84 -11.84
C TYR A 996 -5.97 12.49 -13.27
N LYS A 997 -6.46 13.26 -14.26
CA LYS A 997 -6.11 13.10 -15.67
C LYS A 997 -4.61 13.25 -15.92
N ASN A 998 -3.97 14.22 -15.27
CA ASN A 998 -2.53 14.44 -15.38
C ASN A 998 -1.68 13.32 -14.75
N LEU A 999 -2.12 12.74 -13.62
CA LEU A 999 -1.39 11.70 -12.89
C LEU A 999 -1.56 10.32 -13.53
N PHE A 1000 -2.77 9.97 -13.95
CA PHE A 1000 -3.11 8.61 -14.39
C PHE A 1000 -3.28 8.48 -15.91
N ASN A 1001 -3.32 9.59 -16.66
CA ASN A 1001 -3.58 9.62 -18.11
C ASN A 1001 -4.94 8.98 -18.50
N HIS A 1002 -5.89 8.98 -17.57
CA HIS A 1002 -7.27 8.52 -17.71
C HIS A 1002 -8.19 9.57 -17.08
N GLU A 1003 -9.42 9.74 -17.59
CA GLU A 1003 -10.39 10.66 -17.00
C GLU A 1003 -11.11 9.99 -15.82
N LEU A 1004 -11.35 10.73 -14.74
CA LEU A 1004 -11.99 10.19 -13.53
C LEU A 1004 -13.37 9.58 -13.85
N GLU A 1005 -14.11 10.20 -14.76
CA GLU A 1005 -15.39 9.70 -15.28
C GLU A 1005 -15.26 8.36 -16.03
N GLN A 1006 -14.14 8.11 -16.72
CA GLN A 1006 -13.91 6.86 -17.44
C GLN A 1006 -13.61 5.73 -16.45
N ASP A 1007 -12.79 6.00 -15.43
CA ASP A 1007 -12.45 5.00 -14.41
C ASP A 1007 -13.68 4.67 -13.55
N VAL A 1008 -14.42 5.68 -13.06
CA VAL A 1008 -15.72 5.49 -12.39
C VAL A 1008 -16.71 4.72 -13.27
N SER A 1009 -16.74 5.01 -14.57
CA SER A 1009 -17.59 4.31 -15.54
C SER A 1009 -17.17 2.85 -15.75
N SER A 1010 -15.89 2.50 -15.65
CA SER A 1010 -15.42 1.12 -15.79
C SER A 1010 -15.59 0.29 -14.51
N ASP A 1011 -15.41 0.90 -13.35
CA ASP A 1011 -15.36 0.18 -12.06
C ASP A 1011 -16.74 0.06 -11.38
N THR A 1012 -17.65 0.99 -11.68
CA THR A 1012 -19.03 0.99 -11.13
C THR A 1012 -20.09 0.60 -12.18
N SER A 1013 -21.31 0.27 -11.73
CA SER A 1013 -22.42 -0.11 -12.62
C SER A 1013 -23.80 0.35 -12.13
N GLY A 1014 -24.83 0.13 -12.95
CA GLY A 1014 -26.22 0.46 -12.61
C GLY A 1014 -26.49 1.95 -12.38
N ASP A 1015 -27.51 2.25 -11.57
CA ASP A 1015 -27.91 3.62 -11.23
C ASP A 1015 -26.93 4.30 -10.27
N TYR A 1016 -26.17 3.52 -9.50
CA TYR A 1016 -25.02 3.99 -8.72
C TYR A 1016 -23.98 4.69 -9.62
N LYS A 1017 -23.56 4.03 -10.71
CA LYS A 1017 -22.69 4.63 -11.74
C LYS A 1017 -23.29 5.91 -12.32
N LYS A 1018 -24.58 5.88 -12.72
CA LYS A 1018 -25.24 7.03 -13.33
C LYS A 1018 -25.22 8.25 -12.40
N LEU A 1019 -25.51 8.06 -11.11
CA LEU A 1019 -25.50 9.14 -10.12
C LEU A 1019 -24.10 9.71 -9.88
N LEU A 1020 -23.07 8.86 -9.77
CA LEU A 1020 -21.68 9.33 -9.66
C LEU A 1020 -21.26 10.17 -10.88
N LEU A 1021 -21.57 9.70 -12.08
CA LEU A 1021 -21.29 10.44 -13.32
C LEU A 1021 -22.08 11.75 -13.41
N GLU A 1022 -23.31 11.80 -12.90
CA GLU A 1022 -24.11 13.02 -12.82
C GLU A 1022 -23.48 14.07 -11.88
N ILE A 1023 -22.93 13.65 -10.74
CA ILE A 1023 -22.19 14.53 -9.81
C ILE A 1023 -20.87 15.01 -10.44
N LEU A 1024 -20.21 14.17 -11.25
CA LEU A 1024 -18.94 14.47 -11.90
C LEU A 1024 -19.04 15.41 -13.11
N LYS A 1025 -20.23 15.61 -13.70
CA LYS A 1025 -20.44 16.56 -14.82
C LYS A 1025 -19.94 17.96 -14.47
N ASP A 1026 -19.22 18.58 -15.40
CA ASP A 1026 -18.78 19.96 -15.25
C ASP A 1026 -19.99 20.93 -15.23
N PRO A 1027 -19.91 22.09 -14.54
CA PRO A 1027 -21.04 23.02 -14.44
C PRO A 1027 -21.55 23.53 -15.79
N SER A 1028 -20.69 23.57 -16.81
CA SER A 1028 -21.03 23.94 -18.20
C SER A 1028 -21.88 22.90 -18.94
N GLN A 1029 -21.97 21.66 -18.42
CA GLN A 1029 -22.74 20.55 -18.99
C GLN A 1029 -24.13 20.40 -18.34
N ARG A 1030 -24.46 21.26 -17.36
CA ARG A 1030 -25.74 21.28 -16.64
C ARG A 1030 -26.66 22.34 -17.25
N ASN A 1031 -27.84 21.91 -17.71
CA ASN A 1031 -28.89 22.76 -18.31
C ASN A 1031 -29.96 23.13 -17.27
#